data_AF-A0A4S2H263-F1
#
_entry.id   AF-A0A4S2H263-F1
#
_cell.length_a   1.000
_cell.length_b   1.000
_cell.length_c   1.000
_cell.angle_alpha   90.00
_cell.angle_beta   90.00
_cell.angle_gamma   90.00
#
_symmetry.space_group_name_H-M   'P 1'
#
loop_
_entity.id
_entity.type
_entity.pdbx_description
1 polymer ?
#
loop_
_entity_poly.entity_id
_entity_poly.type
_entity_poly.pdbx_seq_one_letter_code
_entity_poly.pdbx_strand_id
1 'polypeptide(L)'
;MYPVSNAFLQSVQENTREYKWTGRLVTKSGIIYEIEPEDIVKGSGYITRSCCGSNEIELGSVYASEMKVTLFLDADRHTLEDAIMKFFYSLKLPDGKWETIPMGVFEISEANRHIKTIELTGYDYMLRFDKTASVDASSGTPFEFLSYACEKCNVQLAHTQEEVEAMPNGVELLGIYPDGNIETYRDLLFYLAQTLGKVCQINREGRLELIAYGDVPVVVVGTEHRFSSSYSDFVTRYTAVYSTNEVEAKLEYYCLDPDDGLTMNLGINPLLQYGLQNTRENIITNILNSVAAINYVPFDSDTIGNPALDPMDVIRFIGGHADPDSISCITSITYKINGRQTLKGVGKNPLLSSAKSKTDKNIIGLLNQVETSKFVICSYENPAEIEVGEELVRIINVTFASIESTSALFIGSINCEVTSEEETMREEYIVSHEVPTVESIISRAVALAKHTDAEEVLNVADSEALGGIPEVVYETVEDVVSFPVTEKKNPIVTFIYKIDDTWIEEYSPKQKVIDGNNIFALLYPMGGLGANSAKTLEVYMKAEGGLLRIAPANCKAAVAGSGIASGYAEWDGKIVVEENVGIYAMEQAAMSVRKMDGIVNIKTMDETAYGFMDSLGLIRLDSTMSLFGLSDTAVISDTE
;
A
#
# COMPACT_ATOMS: atom_id res chain seq x y z
N MET A 1 -11.08 -34.65 -18.91
CA MET A 1 -10.55 -35.67 -19.85
C MET A 1 -11.01 -35.31 -21.25
N TYR A 2 -10.16 -35.46 -22.26
CA TYR A 2 -10.57 -35.20 -23.64
C TYR A 2 -11.73 -36.13 -24.05
N PRO A 3 -12.79 -35.61 -24.70
CA PRO A 3 -13.96 -36.42 -25.05
C PRO A 3 -13.59 -37.46 -26.11
N VAL A 4 -13.83 -38.73 -25.78
CA VAL A 4 -13.57 -39.90 -26.64
C VAL A 4 -14.73 -40.88 -26.57
N SER A 5 -14.82 -41.79 -27.53
CA SER A 5 -15.87 -42.81 -27.53
C SER A 5 -15.69 -43.82 -26.39
N ASN A 6 -16.80 -44.45 -25.96
CA ASN A 6 -16.72 -45.55 -25.00
C ASN A 6 -15.90 -46.73 -25.54
N ALA A 7 -15.90 -46.94 -26.87
CA ALA A 7 -15.07 -47.96 -27.50
C ALA A 7 -13.58 -47.64 -27.36
N PHE A 8 -13.19 -46.38 -27.48
CA PHE A 8 -11.82 -45.93 -27.22
C PHE A 8 -11.40 -46.22 -25.78
N LEU A 9 -12.25 -45.89 -24.80
CA LEU A 9 -11.97 -46.11 -23.38
C LEU A 9 -11.84 -47.60 -23.02
N GLN A 10 -12.54 -48.49 -23.73
CA GLN A 10 -12.36 -49.93 -23.57
C GLN A 10 -11.06 -50.42 -24.23
N SER A 11 -10.82 -50.04 -25.49
CA SER A 11 -9.65 -50.52 -26.23
C SER A 11 -8.33 -49.99 -25.68
N VAL A 12 -8.31 -48.81 -25.04
CA VAL A 12 -7.09 -48.28 -24.44
C VAL A 12 -6.62 -49.07 -23.21
N GLN A 13 -7.52 -49.81 -22.56
CA GLN A 13 -7.25 -50.70 -21.43
C GLN A 13 -6.80 -52.11 -21.86
N GLU A 14 -6.90 -52.45 -23.15
CA GLU A 14 -6.47 -53.78 -23.62
C GLU A 14 -4.94 -53.91 -23.60
N ASN A 15 -4.45 -55.11 -23.23
CA ASN A 15 -3.01 -55.42 -23.20
C ASN A 15 -2.34 -55.31 -24.58
N THR A 16 -3.10 -55.54 -25.65
CA THR A 16 -2.64 -55.46 -27.03
C THR A 16 -3.48 -54.43 -27.77
N ARG A 17 -2.87 -53.29 -28.09
CA ARG A 17 -3.52 -52.20 -28.82
C ARG A 17 -2.72 -51.82 -30.06
N GLU A 18 -3.42 -51.62 -31.18
CA GLU A 18 -2.85 -51.05 -32.38
C GLU A 18 -3.07 -49.54 -32.36
N TYR A 19 -1.99 -48.77 -32.27
CA TYR A 19 -2.03 -47.32 -32.30
C TYR A 19 -0.92 -46.76 -33.19
N LYS A 20 -1.11 -45.53 -33.65
CA LYS A 20 -0.10 -44.79 -34.41
C LYS A 20 -0.06 -43.33 -33.99
N TRP A 21 1.13 -42.74 -34.13
CA TRP A 21 1.37 -41.32 -33.94
C TRP A 21 1.64 -40.69 -35.30
N THR A 22 0.93 -39.62 -35.60
CA THR A 22 1.18 -38.80 -36.78
C THR A 22 1.33 -37.34 -36.36
N GLY A 23 1.90 -36.53 -37.24
CA GLY A 23 2.04 -35.11 -37.00
C GLY A 23 1.89 -34.29 -38.27
N ARG A 24 1.66 -33.00 -38.09
CA ARG A 24 1.65 -32.02 -39.16
C ARG A 24 2.51 -30.84 -38.76
N LEU A 25 3.58 -30.59 -39.51
CA LEU A 25 4.46 -29.44 -39.33
C LEU A 25 4.17 -28.41 -40.42
N VAL A 26 3.85 -27.19 -40.01
CA VAL A 26 3.61 -26.06 -40.92
C VAL A 26 4.69 -25.01 -40.66
N THR A 27 5.55 -24.75 -41.64
CA THR A 27 6.60 -23.73 -41.53
C THR A 27 6.00 -22.33 -41.54
N LYS A 28 6.79 -21.34 -41.12
CA LYS A 28 6.43 -19.91 -41.22
C LYS A 28 6.11 -19.46 -42.66
N SER A 29 6.72 -20.10 -43.66
CA SER A 29 6.46 -19.88 -45.08
C SER A 29 5.21 -20.61 -45.62
N GLY A 30 4.52 -21.37 -44.78
CA GLY A 30 3.31 -22.13 -45.14
C GLY A 30 3.57 -23.48 -45.79
N ILE A 31 4.81 -23.99 -45.77
CA ILE A 31 5.12 -25.33 -46.26
C ILE A 31 4.62 -26.34 -45.24
N ILE A 32 3.91 -27.36 -45.72
CA ILE A 32 3.32 -28.41 -44.89
C ILE A 32 4.12 -29.69 -45.07
N TYR A 33 4.60 -30.24 -43.97
CA TYR A 33 5.17 -31.59 -43.88
C TYR A 33 4.23 -32.46 -43.06
N GLU A 34 3.65 -33.48 -43.69
CA GLU A 34 2.92 -34.53 -42.98
C GLU A 34 3.92 -35.55 -42.46
N ILE A 35 3.80 -35.91 -41.19
CA ILE A 35 4.71 -36.80 -40.47
C ILE A 35 3.96 -38.09 -40.22
N GLU A 36 4.45 -39.15 -40.85
CA GLU A 36 3.95 -40.50 -40.64
C GLU A 36 4.76 -41.21 -39.55
N PRO A 37 4.28 -42.36 -39.02
CA PRO A 37 4.97 -43.08 -37.95
C PRO A 37 6.40 -43.50 -38.30
N GLU A 38 6.70 -43.67 -39.59
CA GLU A 38 8.01 -44.06 -40.11
C GLU A 38 9.04 -42.92 -40.05
N ASP A 39 8.57 -41.68 -40.07
CA ASP A 39 9.41 -40.48 -40.00
C ASP A 39 9.86 -40.18 -38.57
N ILE A 40 9.20 -40.75 -37.57
CA ILE A 40 9.51 -40.53 -36.14
C ILE A 40 10.58 -41.52 -35.68
N VAL A 41 11.72 -41.00 -35.21
CA VAL A 41 12.78 -41.84 -34.62
C VAL A 41 12.24 -42.53 -33.37
N LYS A 42 12.37 -43.86 -33.29
CA LYS A 42 11.86 -44.64 -32.17
C LYS A 42 12.46 -44.19 -30.84
N GLY A 43 11.59 -43.89 -29.87
CA GLY A 43 11.96 -43.55 -28.50
C GLY A 43 12.49 -42.13 -28.28
N SER A 44 12.53 -41.28 -29.32
CA SER A 44 13.02 -39.90 -29.24
C SER A 44 11.97 -38.90 -28.77
N GLY A 45 10.68 -39.20 -29.03
CA GLY A 45 9.61 -38.23 -28.86
C GLY A 45 8.95 -38.26 -27.49
N TYR A 46 8.63 -37.09 -26.94
CA TYR A 46 7.72 -36.94 -25.81
C TYR A 46 6.88 -35.66 -25.88
N ILE A 47 5.77 -35.66 -25.16
CA ILE A 47 4.98 -34.48 -24.83
C ILE A 47 4.82 -34.47 -23.31
N THR A 48 5.28 -33.42 -22.66
CA THR A 48 5.10 -33.21 -21.22
C THR A 48 4.18 -32.03 -20.99
N ARG A 49 3.19 -32.18 -20.12
CA ARG A 49 2.35 -31.08 -19.64
C ARG A 49 2.51 -30.99 -18.14
N SER A 50 2.93 -29.84 -17.64
CA SER A 50 3.22 -29.63 -16.22
C SER A 50 3.08 -28.17 -15.83
N CYS A 51 2.88 -27.92 -14.53
CA CYS A 51 2.97 -26.58 -13.96
C CYS A 51 4.41 -26.04 -14.09
N CYS A 52 4.56 -24.76 -14.42
CA CYS A 52 5.85 -24.10 -14.55
C CYS A 52 6.48 -23.68 -13.20
N GLY A 53 5.71 -23.58 -12.12
CA GLY A 53 6.08 -22.80 -10.94
C GLY A 53 6.43 -23.56 -9.65
N SER A 54 5.92 -24.77 -9.44
CA SER A 54 6.12 -25.46 -8.15
C SER A 54 5.88 -26.97 -8.22
N ASN A 55 6.48 -27.69 -7.27
CA ASN A 55 6.22 -29.11 -7.02
C ASN A 55 5.07 -29.30 -6.01
N GLU A 56 4.17 -28.33 -5.91
CA GLU A 56 3.11 -28.28 -4.90
C GLU A 56 1.78 -27.91 -5.56
N ILE A 57 0.66 -28.19 -4.87
CA ILE A 57 -0.65 -27.75 -5.34
C ILE A 57 -0.82 -26.27 -5.00
N GLU A 58 -1.06 -25.46 -6.02
CA GLU A 58 -1.27 -24.01 -5.93
C GLU A 58 -2.49 -23.62 -6.77
N LEU A 59 -3.20 -22.58 -6.32
CA LEU A 59 -4.23 -21.95 -7.14
C LEU A 59 -3.62 -20.92 -8.09
N GLY A 60 -4.26 -20.72 -9.23
CA GLY A 60 -3.76 -19.81 -10.26
C GLY A 60 -2.62 -20.40 -11.09
N SER A 61 -2.14 -21.61 -10.78
CA SER A 61 -1.06 -22.25 -11.51
C SER A 61 -1.28 -22.23 -13.03
N VAL A 62 -0.22 -21.89 -13.74
CA VAL A 62 -0.22 -21.81 -15.20
C VAL A 62 0.56 -23.01 -15.75
N TYR A 63 -0.15 -23.89 -16.46
CA TYR A 63 0.39 -25.08 -17.08
C TYR A 63 0.89 -24.76 -18.48
N ALA A 64 2.07 -25.29 -18.80
CA ALA A 64 2.62 -25.27 -20.15
C ALA A 64 2.94 -26.69 -20.61
N SER A 65 2.85 -26.88 -21.90
CA SER A 65 3.19 -28.12 -22.57
C SER A 65 4.48 -27.96 -23.36
N GLU A 66 5.41 -28.87 -23.16
CA GLU A 66 6.62 -29.01 -23.94
C GLU A 66 6.49 -30.27 -24.81
N MET A 67 6.94 -30.18 -26.05
CA MET A 67 7.17 -31.36 -26.87
C MET A 67 8.60 -31.40 -27.36
N LYS A 68 9.09 -32.63 -27.53
CA LYS A 68 10.35 -32.91 -28.18
C LYS A 68 10.16 -34.09 -29.12
N VAL A 69 10.73 -34.04 -30.32
CA VAL A 69 10.69 -35.15 -31.28
C VAL A 69 11.91 -35.15 -32.18
N THR A 70 12.42 -36.33 -32.54
CA THR A 70 13.42 -36.45 -33.60
C THR A 70 12.80 -37.07 -34.85
N LEU A 71 12.93 -36.39 -35.99
CA LEU A 71 12.32 -36.76 -37.27
C LEU A 71 13.36 -37.06 -38.35
N PHE A 72 13.04 -37.99 -39.25
CA PHE A 72 13.71 -38.19 -40.53
C PHE A 72 13.10 -37.25 -41.57
N LEU A 73 13.46 -35.96 -41.48
CA LEU A 73 12.87 -34.94 -42.34
C LEU A 73 13.96 -34.14 -43.06
N ASP A 74 13.81 -33.97 -44.37
CA ASP A 74 14.64 -33.08 -45.18
C ASP A 74 13.92 -31.73 -45.40
N ALA A 75 13.86 -30.93 -44.33
CA ALA A 75 13.33 -29.57 -44.36
C ALA A 75 14.45 -28.55 -44.57
N ASP A 76 14.14 -27.33 -45.00
CA ASP A 76 15.12 -26.23 -45.08
C ASP A 76 15.46 -25.68 -43.68
N ARG A 77 16.73 -25.34 -43.45
CA ARG A 77 17.30 -24.93 -42.15
C ARG A 77 16.62 -23.69 -41.57
N HIS A 78 16.25 -22.75 -42.41
CA HIS A 78 15.74 -21.44 -41.98
C HIS A 78 14.22 -21.35 -41.90
N THR A 79 13.52 -22.49 -41.98
CA THR A 79 12.05 -22.53 -42.06
C THR A 79 11.36 -23.11 -40.83
N LEU A 80 12.14 -23.63 -39.87
CA LEU A 80 11.63 -24.42 -38.74
C LEU A 80 11.42 -23.60 -37.47
N GLU A 81 12.07 -22.46 -37.32
CA GLU A 81 11.79 -21.52 -36.21
C GLU A 81 10.40 -20.91 -36.38
N ASP A 82 9.64 -20.80 -35.29
CA ASP A 82 8.22 -20.41 -35.24
C ASP A 82 7.27 -21.33 -36.04
N ALA A 83 7.75 -22.50 -36.50
CA ALA A 83 6.89 -23.45 -37.19
C ALA A 83 5.86 -24.04 -36.22
N ILE A 84 4.69 -24.41 -36.73
CA ILE A 84 3.62 -24.99 -35.92
C ILE A 84 3.59 -26.50 -36.14
N MET A 85 3.83 -27.27 -35.08
CA MET A 85 3.65 -28.71 -35.04
C MET A 85 2.33 -29.07 -34.37
N LYS A 86 1.56 -29.95 -35.00
CA LYS A 86 0.41 -30.62 -34.38
C LYS A 86 0.65 -32.11 -34.32
N PHE A 87 0.37 -32.73 -33.19
CA PHE A 87 0.44 -34.19 -33.03
C PHE A 87 -0.95 -34.81 -32.93
N PHE A 88 -1.07 -36.03 -33.43
CA PHE A 88 -2.29 -36.82 -33.38
C PHE A 88 -1.98 -38.23 -32.89
N TYR A 89 -2.85 -38.74 -32.03
CA TYR A 89 -2.85 -40.12 -31.61
C TYR A 89 -4.05 -40.83 -32.23
N SER A 90 -3.82 -41.90 -32.98
CA SER A 90 -4.89 -42.72 -33.54
C SER A 90 -4.89 -44.11 -32.89
N LEU A 91 -6.03 -44.53 -32.36
CA LEU A 91 -6.26 -45.87 -31.82
C LEU A 91 -7.18 -46.65 -32.77
N LYS A 92 -6.85 -47.90 -33.03
CA LYS A 92 -7.74 -48.80 -33.79
C LYS A 92 -8.79 -49.39 -32.85
N LEU A 93 -10.05 -49.14 -33.17
CA LEU A 93 -11.21 -49.65 -32.45
C LEU A 93 -11.52 -51.11 -32.83
N PRO A 94 -12.37 -51.82 -32.06
CA PRO A 94 -12.73 -53.21 -32.34
C PRO A 94 -13.48 -53.39 -33.69
N ASP A 95 -14.12 -52.34 -34.20
CA ASP A 95 -14.77 -52.33 -35.52
C ASP A 95 -13.77 -52.14 -36.68
N GLY A 96 -12.48 -52.04 -36.38
CA GLY A 96 -11.40 -51.85 -37.34
C GLY A 96 -11.19 -50.40 -37.78
N LYS A 97 -11.99 -49.44 -37.31
CA LYS A 97 -11.81 -48.01 -37.61
C LYS A 97 -10.75 -47.38 -36.71
N TRP A 98 -10.22 -46.26 -37.16
CA TRP A 98 -9.29 -45.45 -36.40
C TRP A 98 -10.02 -44.26 -35.78
N GLU A 99 -9.93 -44.13 -34.46
CA GLU A 99 -10.33 -42.92 -33.74
C GLU A 99 -9.09 -42.07 -33.44
N THR A 100 -9.10 -40.83 -33.91
CA THR A 100 -7.95 -39.92 -33.83
C THR A 100 -8.25 -38.78 -32.88
N ILE A 101 -7.34 -38.54 -31.92
CA ILE A 101 -7.40 -37.41 -30.99
C ILE A 101 -6.21 -36.47 -31.20
N PRO A 102 -6.40 -35.14 -31.13
CA PRO A 102 -5.30 -34.20 -31.11
C PRO A 102 -4.50 -34.35 -29.82
N MET A 103 -3.19 -34.12 -29.88
CA MET A 103 -2.26 -34.16 -28.75
C MET A 103 -1.60 -32.81 -28.45
N GLY A 104 -2.13 -31.73 -29.04
CA GLY A 104 -1.69 -30.37 -28.79
C GLY A 104 -1.15 -29.68 -30.05
N VAL A 105 -0.99 -28.37 -29.91
CA VAL A 105 -0.40 -27.47 -30.91
C VAL A 105 0.84 -26.85 -30.28
N PHE A 106 1.98 -26.96 -30.96
CA PHE A 106 3.27 -26.55 -30.43
C PHE A 106 3.97 -25.63 -31.43
N GLU A 107 4.54 -24.56 -30.93
CA GLU A 107 5.41 -23.65 -31.66
C GLU A 107 6.86 -24.09 -31.48
N ILE A 108 7.56 -24.32 -32.59
CA ILE A 108 8.95 -24.80 -32.56
C ILE A 108 9.88 -23.67 -32.12
N SER A 109 10.56 -23.87 -31.00
CA SER A 109 11.55 -22.96 -30.46
C SER A 109 12.97 -23.34 -30.86
N GLU A 110 13.26 -24.64 -30.97
CA GLU A 110 14.60 -25.14 -31.30
C GLU A 110 14.53 -26.24 -32.35
N ALA A 111 15.48 -26.21 -33.30
CA ALA A 111 15.64 -27.23 -34.33
C ALA A 111 17.12 -27.62 -34.46
N ASN A 112 17.50 -28.73 -33.83
CA ASN A 112 18.85 -29.27 -33.82
C ASN A 112 19.02 -30.30 -34.93
N ARG A 113 19.94 -30.05 -35.88
CA ARG A 113 20.18 -30.96 -37.02
C ARG A 113 21.32 -31.92 -36.75
N HIS A 114 21.08 -33.18 -37.08
CA HIS A 114 22.08 -34.25 -37.17
C HIS A 114 22.20 -34.74 -38.61
N ILE A 115 23.11 -35.69 -38.88
CA ILE A 115 23.48 -36.13 -40.24
C ILE A 115 22.25 -36.57 -41.09
N LYS A 116 21.23 -37.18 -40.47
CA LYS A 116 20.02 -37.67 -41.16
C LYS A 116 18.71 -37.34 -40.44
N THR A 117 18.77 -36.60 -39.36
CA THR A 117 17.62 -36.36 -38.49
C THR A 117 17.60 -34.92 -38.01
N ILE A 118 16.41 -34.46 -37.65
CA ILE A 118 16.19 -33.15 -37.05
C ILE A 118 15.47 -33.38 -35.73
N GLU A 119 16.06 -32.90 -34.64
CA GLU A 119 15.43 -32.84 -33.33
C GLU A 119 14.75 -31.49 -33.16
N LEU A 120 13.44 -31.54 -32.91
CA LEU A 120 12.60 -30.37 -32.70
C LEU A 120 12.20 -30.31 -31.23
N THR A 121 12.31 -29.13 -30.64
CA THR A 121 11.73 -28.79 -29.34
C THR A 121 10.73 -27.67 -29.57
N GLY A 122 9.55 -27.77 -28.96
CA GLY A 122 8.53 -26.76 -29.06
C GLY A 122 7.65 -26.68 -27.83
N TYR A 123 7.01 -25.54 -27.65
CA TYR A 123 6.13 -25.26 -26.52
C TYR A 123 4.73 -24.91 -27.02
N ASP A 124 3.71 -25.11 -26.20
CA ASP A 124 2.38 -24.61 -26.52
C ASP A 124 2.32 -23.07 -26.49
N TYR A 125 1.14 -22.52 -26.81
CA TYR A 125 0.95 -21.07 -26.82
C TYR A 125 0.99 -20.41 -25.44
N MET A 126 1.19 -21.16 -24.35
CA MET A 126 1.37 -20.55 -23.03
C MET A 126 2.62 -19.67 -22.97
N LEU A 127 3.67 -20.04 -23.72
CA LEU A 127 4.91 -19.27 -23.83
C LEU A 127 4.66 -17.84 -24.37
N ARG A 128 3.59 -17.62 -25.13
CA ARG A 128 3.24 -16.28 -25.66
C ARG A 128 2.82 -15.30 -24.55
N PHE A 129 2.46 -15.80 -23.37
CA PHE A 129 2.08 -14.99 -22.21
C PHE A 129 3.28 -14.50 -21.39
N ASP A 130 4.51 -14.93 -21.70
CA ASP A 130 5.74 -14.39 -21.08
C ASP A 130 6.12 -12.99 -21.59
N LYS A 131 5.31 -12.42 -22.48
CA LYS A 131 5.44 -11.02 -22.88
C LYS A 131 5.18 -10.10 -21.69
N THR A 132 5.96 -9.03 -21.60
CA THR A 132 5.75 -7.96 -20.63
C THR A 132 4.33 -7.41 -20.75
N ALA A 133 3.61 -7.36 -19.64
CA ALA A 133 2.28 -6.78 -19.58
C ALA A 133 2.41 -5.28 -19.35
N SER A 134 1.86 -4.48 -20.27
CA SER A 134 1.63 -3.06 -20.05
C SER A 134 0.22 -2.91 -19.49
N VAL A 135 0.08 -3.08 -18.19
CA VAL A 135 -1.19 -2.86 -17.49
C VAL A 135 -1.09 -1.50 -16.82
N ASP A 136 -1.48 -0.44 -17.53
CA ASP A 136 -1.79 0.83 -16.88
C ASP A 136 -2.94 0.63 -15.88
N ALA A 137 -3.17 1.59 -14.97
CA ALA A 137 -4.30 1.55 -14.05
C ALA A 137 -5.60 1.17 -14.82
N SER A 138 -6.09 -0.04 -14.59
CA SER A 138 -7.14 -0.67 -15.39
C SER A 138 -8.08 -1.42 -14.48
N SER A 139 -9.38 -1.21 -14.68
CA SER A 139 -10.45 -1.92 -14.00
C SER A 139 -11.28 -2.68 -15.01
N GLY A 140 -11.63 -3.92 -14.71
CA GLY A 140 -12.42 -4.74 -15.60
C GLY A 140 -12.90 -6.02 -14.92
N THR A 141 -13.76 -6.73 -15.62
CA THR A 141 -14.21 -8.06 -15.24
C THR A 141 -13.14 -9.10 -15.59
N PRO A 142 -13.17 -10.30 -14.95
CA PRO A 142 -12.28 -11.40 -15.32
C PRO A 142 -12.31 -11.74 -16.82
N PHE A 143 -13.48 -11.68 -17.47
CA PHE A 143 -13.60 -11.94 -18.90
C PHE A 143 -12.86 -10.89 -19.75
N GLU A 144 -12.96 -9.61 -19.39
CA GLU A 144 -12.26 -8.53 -20.09
C GLU A 144 -10.74 -8.68 -19.97
N PHE A 145 -10.24 -8.98 -18.77
CA PHE A 145 -8.80 -9.22 -18.56
C PHE A 145 -8.29 -10.46 -19.32
N LEU A 146 -9.05 -11.56 -19.31
CA LEU A 146 -8.72 -12.76 -20.09
C LEU A 146 -8.69 -12.46 -21.58
N SER A 147 -9.72 -11.77 -22.09
CA SER A 147 -9.82 -11.41 -23.50
C SER A 147 -8.68 -10.47 -23.92
N TYR A 148 -8.35 -9.49 -23.08
CA TYR A 148 -7.24 -8.57 -23.30
C TYR A 148 -5.89 -9.31 -23.35
N ALA A 149 -5.61 -10.19 -22.38
CA ALA A 149 -4.39 -10.99 -22.38
C ALA A 149 -4.30 -11.89 -23.63
N CYS A 150 -5.40 -12.56 -23.98
CA CYS A 150 -5.52 -13.39 -25.19
C CYS A 150 -5.24 -12.59 -26.48
N GLU A 151 -5.80 -11.39 -26.62
CA GLU A 151 -5.59 -10.52 -27.78
C GLU A 151 -4.11 -10.12 -27.91
N LYS A 152 -3.49 -9.65 -26.81
CA LYS A 152 -2.08 -9.21 -26.80
C LYS A 152 -1.09 -10.35 -27.03
N CYS A 153 -1.44 -11.55 -26.57
CA CYS A 153 -0.64 -12.75 -26.73
C CYS A 153 -0.95 -13.51 -28.03
N ASN A 154 -1.96 -13.08 -28.82
CA ASN A 154 -2.42 -13.77 -30.03
C ASN A 154 -2.80 -15.24 -29.76
N VAL A 155 -3.62 -15.46 -28.73
CA VAL A 155 -4.14 -16.77 -28.31
C VAL A 155 -5.65 -16.65 -28.19
N GLN A 156 -6.40 -17.65 -28.66
CA GLN A 156 -7.85 -17.66 -28.53
C GLN A 156 -8.27 -18.13 -27.14
N LEU A 157 -9.29 -17.53 -26.56
CA LEU A 157 -9.92 -18.02 -25.33
C LEU A 157 -10.87 -19.19 -25.68
N ALA A 158 -10.86 -20.25 -24.86
CA ALA A 158 -11.75 -21.40 -25.01
C ALA A 158 -13.17 -21.13 -24.48
N HIS A 159 -13.27 -20.23 -23.49
CA HIS A 159 -14.50 -19.89 -22.79
C HIS A 159 -15.23 -18.73 -23.47
N THR A 160 -16.56 -18.79 -23.43
CA THR A 160 -17.47 -17.69 -23.77
C THR A 160 -17.60 -16.71 -22.60
N GLN A 161 -18.18 -15.54 -22.85
CA GLN A 161 -18.40 -14.55 -21.81
C GLN A 161 -19.36 -15.09 -20.73
N GLU A 162 -20.45 -15.73 -21.15
CA GLU A 162 -21.46 -16.29 -20.26
C GLU A 162 -20.89 -17.41 -19.38
N GLU A 163 -19.96 -18.21 -19.90
CA GLU A 163 -19.30 -19.26 -19.14
C GLU A 163 -18.37 -18.68 -18.06
N VAL A 164 -17.65 -17.59 -18.36
CA VAL A 164 -16.78 -16.92 -17.39
C VAL A 164 -17.59 -16.20 -16.32
N GLU A 165 -18.66 -15.49 -16.69
CA GLU A 165 -19.55 -14.81 -15.75
C GLU A 165 -20.26 -15.78 -14.80
N ALA A 166 -20.52 -17.02 -15.25
CA ALA A 166 -21.07 -18.08 -14.39
C ALA A 166 -20.06 -18.66 -13.38
N MET A 167 -18.76 -18.36 -13.52
CA MET A 167 -17.73 -18.83 -12.58
C MET A 167 -17.80 -18.05 -11.25
N PRO A 168 -17.33 -18.64 -10.14
CA PRO A 168 -17.16 -17.90 -8.90
C PRO A 168 -16.29 -16.66 -9.15
N ASN A 169 -16.77 -15.50 -8.70
CA ASN A 169 -16.14 -14.19 -8.90
C ASN A 169 -16.08 -13.70 -10.36
N GLY A 170 -16.77 -14.36 -11.30
CA GLY A 170 -16.73 -14.07 -12.74
C GLY A 170 -17.28 -12.71 -13.18
N VAL A 171 -18.14 -12.11 -12.36
CA VAL A 171 -18.77 -10.80 -12.59
C VAL A 171 -18.18 -9.68 -11.73
N GLU A 172 -17.21 -10.01 -10.87
CA GLU A 172 -16.62 -9.04 -9.95
C GLU A 172 -15.78 -8.03 -10.72
N LEU A 173 -15.88 -6.76 -10.33
CA LEU A 173 -15.06 -5.71 -10.92
C LEU A 173 -13.70 -5.69 -10.21
N LEU A 174 -12.66 -6.10 -10.91
CA LEU A 174 -11.29 -6.17 -10.41
C LEU A 174 -10.48 -4.97 -10.91
N GLY A 175 -9.60 -4.44 -10.06
CA GLY A 175 -8.74 -3.31 -10.39
C GLY A 175 -7.26 -3.68 -10.32
N ILE A 176 -6.47 -3.17 -11.26
CA ILE A 176 -5.00 -3.24 -11.30
C ILE A 176 -4.48 -1.81 -11.28
N TYR A 177 -3.53 -1.51 -10.41
CA TYR A 177 -2.89 -0.19 -10.29
C TYR A 177 -1.41 -0.25 -10.75
N PRO A 178 -0.78 0.89 -11.06
CA PRO A 178 0.56 0.95 -11.68
C PRO A 178 1.70 0.42 -10.80
N ASP A 179 1.48 0.33 -9.50
CA ASP A 179 2.36 -0.26 -8.48
C ASP A 179 2.14 -1.78 -8.31
N GLY A 180 1.14 -2.36 -8.98
CA GLY A 180 0.86 -3.78 -8.95
C GLY A 180 2.00 -4.61 -9.53
N ASN A 181 2.39 -5.68 -8.82
CA ASN A 181 3.44 -6.63 -9.22
C ASN A 181 3.01 -7.56 -10.38
N ILE A 182 2.59 -7.01 -11.52
CA ILE A 182 2.28 -7.77 -12.74
C ILE A 182 3.32 -7.40 -13.80
N GLU A 183 4.30 -8.28 -14.01
CA GLU A 183 5.37 -8.06 -14.98
C GLU A 183 5.01 -8.62 -16.36
N THR A 184 4.37 -9.79 -16.39
CA THR A 184 4.01 -10.52 -17.62
C THR A 184 2.52 -10.83 -17.70
N TYR A 185 2.01 -11.11 -18.90
CA TYR A 185 0.62 -11.58 -19.04
C TYR A 185 0.42 -12.94 -18.36
N ARG A 186 1.49 -13.73 -18.17
CA ARG A 186 1.44 -14.96 -17.37
C ARG A 186 1.14 -14.66 -15.91
N ASP A 187 1.73 -13.61 -15.33
CA ASP A 187 1.42 -13.18 -13.96
C ASP A 187 -0.03 -12.73 -13.84
N LEU A 188 -0.52 -11.98 -14.83
CA LEU A 188 -1.93 -11.59 -14.90
C LEU A 188 -2.85 -12.83 -14.92
N LEU A 189 -2.54 -13.82 -15.76
CA LEU A 189 -3.29 -15.09 -15.80
C LEU A 189 -3.22 -15.84 -14.48
N PHE A 190 -2.06 -15.84 -13.81
CA PHE A 190 -1.90 -16.49 -12.51
C PHE A 190 -2.81 -15.89 -11.46
N TYR A 191 -2.75 -14.56 -11.30
CA TYR A 191 -3.57 -13.86 -10.30
C TYR A 191 -5.05 -13.94 -10.61
N LEU A 192 -5.44 -13.84 -11.88
CA LEU A 192 -6.84 -13.93 -12.29
C LEU A 192 -7.40 -15.35 -12.14
N ALA A 193 -6.63 -16.37 -12.50
CA ALA A 193 -7.07 -17.75 -12.25
C ALA A 193 -7.15 -18.04 -10.75
N GLN A 194 -6.25 -17.46 -9.95
CA GLN A 194 -6.33 -17.55 -8.49
C GLN A 194 -7.62 -16.91 -7.94
N THR A 195 -8.03 -15.72 -8.43
CA THR A 195 -9.29 -15.09 -8.00
C THR A 195 -10.52 -15.90 -8.40
N LEU A 196 -10.50 -16.58 -9.54
CA LEU A 196 -11.57 -17.47 -10.00
C LEU A 196 -11.51 -18.87 -9.37
N GLY A 197 -10.50 -19.19 -8.55
CA GLY A 197 -10.32 -20.51 -7.95
C GLY A 197 -9.98 -21.63 -8.95
N LYS A 198 -9.29 -21.28 -10.05
CA LYS A 198 -8.97 -22.17 -11.18
C LYS A 198 -7.46 -22.20 -11.47
N VAL A 199 -7.09 -23.04 -12.42
CA VAL A 199 -5.77 -23.09 -13.06
C VAL A 199 -5.90 -22.77 -14.55
N CYS A 200 -4.82 -22.31 -15.16
CA CYS A 200 -4.76 -21.98 -16.59
C CYS A 200 -4.01 -23.06 -17.37
N GLN A 201 -4.53 -23.44 -18.53
CA GLN A 201 -3.84 -24.32 -19.48
C GLN A 201 -4.15 -23.95 -20.93
N ILE A 202 -3.30 -24.35 -21.87
CA ILE A 202 -3.66 -24.38 -23.29
C ILE A 202 -4.26 -25.75 -23.61
N ASN A 203 -5.51 -25.75 -24.07
CA ASN A 203 -6.18 -26.96 -24.49
C ASN A 203 -5.54 -27.54 -25.76
N ARG A 204 -5.97 -28.75 -26.15
CA ARG A 204 -5.37 -29.48 -27.29
C ARG A 204 -5.51 -28.80 -28.64
N GLU A 205 -6.38 -27.81 -28.75
CA GLU A 205 -6.62 -27.03 -29.97
C GLU A 205 -5.80 -25.73 -30.02
N GLY A 206 -5.05 -25.41 -28.97
CA GLY A 206 -4.27 -24.18 -28.88
C GLY A 206 -5.04 -22.99 -28.28
N ARG A 207 -6.10 -23.22 -27.51
CA ARG A 207 -6.89 -22.17 -26.86
C ARG A 207 -6.64 -22.13 -25.35
N LEU A 208 -6.66 -20.95 -24.75
CA LEU A 208 -6.55 -20.77 -23.30
C LEU A 208 -7.83 -21.23 -22.61
N GLU A 209 -7.70 -22.12 -21.64
CA GLU A 209 -8.79 -22.70 -20.86
C GLU A 209 -8.48 -22.60 -19.36
N LEU A 210 -9.47 -22.18 -18.59
CA LEU A 210 -9.46 -22.24 -17.13
C LEU A 210 -10.16 -23.49 -16.62
N ILE A 211 -9.50 -24.25 -15.74
CA ILE A 211 -10.00 -25.51 -15.18
C ILE A 211 -10.04 -25.44 -13.65
N ALA A 212 -11.10 -25.98 -13.04
CA ALA A 212 -11.19 -26.11 -11.59
C ALA A 212 -10.63 -27.46 -11.11
N TYR A 213 -10.17 -27.49 -9.87
CA TYR A 213 -10.00 -28.76 -9.15
C TYR A 213 -11.36 -29.44 -8.99
N GLY A 214 -11.41 -30.76 -9.19
CA GLY A 214 -12.63 -31.55 -9.09
C GLY A 214 -12.47 -32.76 -8.17
N ASP A 215 -13.56 -33.46 -7.91
CA ASP A 215 -13.61 -34.65 -7.06
C ASP A 215 -14.12 -35.91 -7.79
N VAL A 216 -14.54 -35.76 -9.05
CA VAL A 216 -15.11 -36.83 -9.86
C VAL A 216 -14.02 -37.59 -10.63
N PRO A 217 -13.75 -38.87 -10.31
CA PRO A 217 -12.74 -39.64 -11.03
C PRO A 217 -13.20 -39.97 -12.47
N VAL A 218 -12.36 -39.65 -13.45
CA VAL A 218 -12.62 -39.92 -14.88
C VAL A 218 -12.20 -41.33 -15.30
N VAL A 219 -11.19 -41.90 -14.63
CA VAL A 219 -10.62 -43.22 -14.97
C VAL A 219 -10.21 -43.95 -13.69
N VAL A 220 -10.42 -45.27 -13.69
CA VAL A 220 -9.91 -46.20 -12.68
C VAL A 220 -8.69 -46.94 -13.26
N VAL A 221 -7.55 -46.86 -12.57
CA VAL A 221 -6.28 -47.47 -12.98
C VAL A 221 -5.97 -48.67 -12.10
N GLY A 222 -6.12 -49.88 -12.68
CA GLY A 222 -5.79 -51.16 -12.05
C GLY A 222 -4.30 -51.48 -12.00
N THR A 223 -3.92 -52.52 -11.25
CA THR A 223 -2.52 -52.99 -11.09
C THR A 223 -1.91 -53.46 -12.41
N GLU A 224 -2.72 -54.12 -13.23
CA GLU A 224 -2.36 -54.67 -14.53
C GLU A 224 -1.95 -53.61 -15.56
N HIS A 225 -2.41 -52.36 -15.39
CA HIS A 225 -2.09 -51.25 -16.29
C HIS A 225 -0.88 -50.42 -15.83
N ARG A 226 -0.27 -50.79 -14.69
CA ARG A 226 0.82 -50.05 -14.02
C ARG A 226 2.13 -50.80 -14.16
N PHE A 227 3.16 -50.10 -14.64
CA PHE A 227 4.53 -50.60 -14.66
C PHE A 227 5.27 -50.31 -13.35
N SER A 228 5.03 -49.13 -12.79
CA SER A 228 5.57 -48.67 -11.51
C SER A 228 4.57 -47.74 -10.86
N SER A 229 4.52 -47.71 -9.53
CA SER A 229 3.68 -46.77 -8.79
C SER A 229 4.24 -46.52 -7.39
N SER A 230 4.15 -45.27 -6.96
CA SER A 230 4.42 -44.81 -5.61
C SER A 230 3.24 -43.95 -5.17
N TYR A 231 2.76 -44.17 -3.95
CA TYR A 231 1.67 -43.44 -3.33
C TYR A 231 2.15 -42.89 -2.00
N SER A 232 1.74 -41.68 -1.66
CA SER A 232 2.05 -41.10 -0.35
C SER A 232 1.10 -41.63 0.72
N ASP A 233 1.59 -41.77 1.95
CA ASP A 233 0.78 -42.19 3.11
C ASP A 233 -0.11 -41.07 3.68
N PHE A 234 -0.12 -39.89 3.05
CA PHE A 234 -0.89 -38.73 3.49
C PHE A 234 -1.79 -38.21 2.38
N VAL A 235 -2.86 -37.54 2.80
CA VAL A 235 -3.81 -36.88 1.92
C VAL A 235 -3.57 -35.38 1.98
N THR A 236 -3.54 -34.74 0.82
CA THR A 236 -3.48 -33.28 0.71
C THR A 236 -4.92 -32.75 0.68
N ARG A 237 -5.34 -32.14 1.78
CA ARG A 237 -6.65 -31.49 1.94
C ARG A 237 -6.47 -30.12 2.54
N TYR A 238 -7.21 -29.14 2.02
CA TYR A 238 -7.19 -27.77 2.51
C TYR A 238 -8.53 -27.39 3.14
N THR A 239 -8.48 -26.71 4.29
CA THR A 239 -9.66 -26.21 5.02
C THR A 239 -9.61 -24.72 5.27
N ALA A 240 -8.50 -24.07 4.93
CA ALA A 240 -8.31 -22.66 5.18
C ALA A 240 -7.50 -22.00 4.08
N VAL A 241 -7.63 -20.68 4.00
CA VAL A 241 -6.94 -19.81 3.06
C VAL A 241 -6.48 -18.57 3.83
N TYR A 242 -5.28 -18.08 3.54
CA TYR A 242 -4.91 -16.71 3.92
C TYR A 242 -4.57 -15.86 2.70
N SER A 243 -4.93 -14.59 2.80
CA SER A 243 -4.63 -13.56 1.81
C SER A 243 -3.95 -12.38 2.49
N THR A 244 -2.96 -11.81 1.82
CA THR A 244 -2.31 -10.57 2.27
C THR A 244 -3.00 -9.38 1.62
N ASN A 245 -3.57 -8.49 2.45
CA ASN A 245 -3.95 -7.15 2.04
C ASN A 245 -2.75 -6.22 2.31
N GLU A 246 -2.09 -5.78 1.25
CA GLU A 246 -0.94 -4.89 1.29
C GLU A 246 -1.36 -3.45 1.64
N VAL A 247 -2.54 -3.01 1.22
CA VAL A 247 -3.06 -1.66 1.48
C VAL A 247 -3.31 -1.44 2.97
N GLU A 248 -3.93 -2.41 3.63
CA GLU A 248 -4.15 -2.42 5.08
C GLU A 248 -3.01 -3.08 5.86
N ALA A 249 -1.97 -3.56 5.16
CA ALA A 249 -0.87 -4.37 5.69
C ALA A 249 -1.32 -5.51 6.63
N LYS A 250 -2.47 -6.12 6.31
CA LYS A 250 -3.15 -7.12 7.14
C LYS A 250 -3.14 -8.48 6.46
N LEU A 251 -2.84 -9.51 7.24
CA LEU A 251 -3.01 -10.91 6.84
C LEU A 251 -4.38 -11.41 7.31
N GLU A 252 -5.22 -11.79 6.37
CA GLU A 252 -6.57 -12.26 6.63
C GLU A 252 -6.64 -13.77 6.53
N TYR A 253 -7.33 -14.40 7.49
CA TYR A 253 -7.46 -15.84 7.61
C TYR A 253 -8.92 -16.25 7.52
N TYR A 254 -9.24 -17.09 6.55
CA TYR A 254 -10.57 -17.65 6.33
C TYR A 254 -10.48 -19.18 6.41
N CYS A 255 -11.38 -19.80 7.17
CA CYS A 255 -11.37 -21.25 7.39
C CYS A 255 -12.79 -21.83 7.37
N LEU A 256 -12.85 -23.11 7.03
CA LEU A 256 -14.04 -23.94 7.18
C LEU A 256 -14.12 -24.47 8.61
N ASP A 257 -15.33 -24.85 9.03
CA ASP A 257 -15.56 -25.56 10.29
C ASP A 257 -15.90 -27.03 9.99
N PRO A 258 -15.09 -28.01 10.40
CA PRO A 258 -13.85 -27.88 11.19
C PRO A 258 -12.61 -27.48 10.37
N ASP A 259 -11.69 -26.75 11.01
CA ASP A 259 -10.39 -26.37 10.45
C ASP A 259 -9.31 -27.39 10.79
N ASP A 260 -9.30 -28.51 10.07
CA ASP A 260 -8.47 -29.69 10.35
C ASP A 260 -7.59 -30.12 9.15
N GLY A 261 -7.45 -29.26 8.15
CA GLY A 261 -6.63 -29.45 6.96
C GLY A 261 -5.46 -28.46 6.86
N LEU A 262 -4.93 -28.34 5.64
CA LEU A 262 -3.90 -27.38 5.28
C LEU A 262 -4.51 -25.99 5.05
N THR A 263 -3.67 -24.97 5.22
CA THR A 263 -3.99 -23.60 4.81
C THR A 263 -3.32 -23.27 3.47
N MET A 264 -4.09 -22.81 2.50
CA MET A 264 -3.58 -22.32 1.21
C MET A 264 -3.08 -20.88 1.35
N ASN A 265 -1.91 -20.59 0.79
CA ASN A 265 -1.35 -19.26 0.74
C ASN A 265 -1.72 -18.61 -0.60
N LEU A 266 -2.50 -17.52 -0.59
CA LEU A 266 -2.76 -16.75 -1.81
C LEU A 266 -1.68 -15.71 -2.10
N GLY A 267 -0.86 -15.37 -1.10
CA GLY A 267 0.15 -14.32 -1.19
C GLY A 267 -0.47 -12.94 -1.32
N ILE A 268 0.29 -12.04 -1.93
CA ILE A 268 -0.18 -10.71 -2.35
C ILE A 268 -0.70 -10.86 -3.78
N ASN A 269 -2.02 -10.84 -3.94
CA ASN A 269 -2.65 -10.83 -5.25
C ASN A 269 -3.08 -9.39 -5.58
N PRO A 270 -2.48 -8.73 -6.61
CA PRO A 270 -2.82 -7.35 -6.98
C PRO A 270 -4.32 -7.11 -7.22
N LEU A 271 -5.04 -8.11 -7.74
CA LEU A 271 -6.47 -8.02 -8.05
C LEU A 271 -7.37 -8.04 -6.82
N LEU A 272 -6.83 -8.45 -5.66
CA LEU A 272 -7.59 -8.49 -4.42
C LEU A 272 -7.35 -7.25 -3.54
N GLN A 273 -6.39 -6.38 -3.87
CA GLN A 273 -5.91 -5.33 -2.96
C GLN A 273 -6.92 -4.19 -2.73
N TYR A 274 -7.85 -3.98 -3.66
CA TYR A 274 -8.81 -2.88 -3.61
C TYR A 274 -10.23 -3.40 -3.77
N GLY A 275 -11.17 -2.80 -3.04
CA GLY A 275 -12.57 -3.18 -3.02
C GLY A 275 -13.20 -2.99 -1.65
N LEU A 276 -14.52 -3.10 -1.56
CA LEU A 276 -15.20 -3.11 -0.27
C LEU A 276 -14.80 -4.37 0.51
N GLN A 277 -14.62 -4.25 1.82
CA GLN A 277 -14.24 -5.37 2.70
C GLN A 277 -15.16 -6.59 2.50
N ASN A 278 -16.48 -6.37 2.41
CA ASN A 278 -17.46 -7.43 2.18
C ASN A 278 -17.27 -8.14 0.82
N THR A 279 -16.95 -7.38 -0.23
CA THR A 279 -16.70 -7.97 -1.57
C THR A 279 -15.44 -8.84 -1.53
N ARG A 280 -14.38 -8.35 -0.88
CA ARG A 280 -13.15 -9.10 -0.71
C ARG A 280 -13.35 -10.39 0.10
N GLU A 281 -14.10 -10.33 1.20
CA GLU A 281 -14.48 -11.50 1.99
C GLU A 281 -15.26 -12.53 1.15
N ASN A 282 -16.22 -12.08 0.34
CA ASN A 282 -16.96 -12.96 -0.57
C ASN A 282 -16.04 -13.62 -1.61
N ILE A 283 -15.13 -12.85 -2.21
CA ILE A 283 -14.16 -13.36 -3.18
C ILE A 283 -13.29 -14.44 -2.54
N ILE A 284 -12.71 -14.18 -1.37
CA ILE A 284 -11.83 -15.14 -0.68
C ILE A 284 -12.62 -16.36 -0.21
N THR A 285 -13.88 -16.21 0.20
CA THR A 285 -14.75 -17.33 0.58
C THR A 285 -15.04 -18.24 -0.62
N ASN A 286 -15.29 -17.66 -1.80
CA ASN A 286 -15.46 -18.42 -3.05
C ASN A 286 -14.18 -19.16 -3.45
N ILE A 287 -13.01 -18.53 -3.23
CA ILE A 287 -11.71 -19.18 -3.42
C ILE A 287 -11.57 -20.35 -2.44
N LEU A 288 -11.85 -20.15 -1.15
CA LEU A 288 -11.81 -21.21 -0.13
C LEU A 288 -12.67 -22.42 -0.51
N ASN A 289 -13.90 -22.19 -0.99
CA ASN A 289 -14.78 -23.25 -1.48
C ASN A 289 -14.17 -24.03 -2.66
N SER A 290 -13.47 -23.34 -3.56
CA SER A 290 -12.76 -23.97 -4.68
C SER A 290 -11.57 -24.81 -4.21
N VAL A 291 -10.81 -24.33 -3.22
CA VAL A 291 -9.67 -25.07 -2.64
C VAL A 291 -10.16 -26.28 -1.85
N ALA A 292 -11.33 -26.20 -1.20
CA ALA A 292 -11.88 -27.28 -0.38
C ALA A 292 -12.20 -28.56 -1.18
N ALA A 293 -12.37 -28.45 -2.51
CA ALA A 293 -12.52 -29.61 -3.40
C ALA A 293 -11.24 -30.46 -3.50
N ILE A 294 -10.08 -29.92 -3.10
CA ILE A 294 -8.79 -30.61 -3.13
C ILE A 294 -8.74 -31.61 -1.97
N ASN A 295 -8.82 -32.89 -2.31
CA ASN A 295 -8.70 -34.00 -1.36
C ASN A 295 -8.00 -35.17 -2.06
N TYR A 296 -6.68 -35.04 -2.28
CA TYR A 296 -5.93 -35.94 -3.15
C TYR A 296 -4.80 -36.66 -2.44
N VAL A 297 -4.57 -37.92 -2.83
CA VAL A 297 -3.36 -38.67 -2.49
C VAL A 297 -2.28 -38.39 -3.54
N PRO A 298 -1.12 -37.82 -3.15
CA PRO A 298 0.00 -37.62 -4.07
C PRO A 298 0.58 -38.95 -4.55
N PHE A 299 0.99 -39.00 -5.82
CA PHE A 299 1.45 -40.22 -6.47
C PHE A 299 2.44 -39.95 -7.60
N ASP A 300 3.20 -40.99 -7.96
CA ASP A 300 4.02 -41.07 -9.17
C ASP A 300 3.81 -42.46 -9.78
N SER A 301 3.38 -42.54 -11.03
CA SER A 301 3.06 -43.81 -11.68
C SER A 301 3.41 -43.83 -13.17
N ASP A 302 4.13 -44.89 -13.59
CA ASP A 302 4.26 -45.24 -15.01
C ASP A 302 3.17 -46.24 -15.39
N THR A 303 2.43 -45.94 -16.46
CA THR A 303 1.31 -46.75 -16.94
C THR A 303 1.43 -47.07 -18.43
N ILE A 304 0.69 -48.08 -18.89
CA ILE A 304 0.47 -48.33 -20.33
C ILE A 304 -0.13 -47.06 -20.97
N GLY A 305 -1.04 -46.42 -20.23
CA GLY A 305 -1.40 -45.03 -20.40
C GLY A 305 -2.59 -44.77 -21.31
N ASN A 306 -3.37 -43.74 -20.97
CA ASN A 306 -4.52 -43.27 -21.71
C ASN A 306 -4.23 -41.86 -22.28
N PRO A 307 -4.08 -41.71 -23.61
CA PRO A 307 -3.78 -40.42 -24.23
C PRO A 307 -4.94 -39.43 -24.24
N ALA A 308 -6.12 -39.81 -23.76
CA ALA A 308 -7.23 -38.89 -23.51
C ALA A 308 -7.09 -38.11 -22.17
N LEU A 309 -6.19 -38.52 -21.27
CA LEU A 309 -5.97 -37.83 -20.00
C LEU A 309 -5.29 -36.46 -20.20
N ASP A 310 -5.56 -35.53 -19.32
CA ASP A 310 -4.91 -34.22 -19.25
C ASP A 310 -4.58 -33.85 -17.81
N PRO A 311 -3.73 -32.83 -17.57
CA PRO A 311 -3.63 -32.23 -16.24
C PRO A 311 -5.02 -31.85 -15.70
N MET A 312 -5.17 -31.87 -14.39
CA MET A 312 -6.42 -31.65 -13.66
C MET A 312 -7.46 -32.77 -13.74
N ASP A 313 -7.21 -33.84 -14.52
CA ASP A 313 -8.04 -35.04 -14.46
C ASP A 313 -7.85 -35.78 -13.13
N VAL A 314 -8.96 -36.11 -12.51
CA VAL A 314 -9.00 -36.91 -11.28
C VAL A 314 -9.05 -38.39 -11.64
N ILE A 315 -8.16 -39.17 -11.07
CA ILE A 315 -8.07 -40.61 -11.29
C ILE A 315 -8.16 -41.36 -9.97
N ARG A 316 -8.58 -42.62 -10.06
CA ARG A 316 -8.62 -43.54 -8.92
C ARG A 316 -7.71 -44.71 -9.18
N PHE A 317 -6.84 -45.03 -8.23
CA PHE A 317 -5.99 -46.21 -8.29
C PHE A 317 -6.62 -47.34 -7.48
N ILE A 318 -6.63 -48.56 -8.03
CA ILE A 318 -7.14 -49.74 -7.30
C ILE A 318 -6.09 -50.85 -7.26
N GLY A 319 -5.99 -51.54 -6.13
CA GLY A 319 -5.11 -52.69 -5.94
C GLY A 319 -3.66 -52.34 -5.59
N GLY A 320 -2.95 -53.31 -5.04
CA GLY A 320 -1.61 -53.11 -4.46
C GLY A 320 -1.68 -52.31 -3.16
N HIS A 321 -0.84 -51.28 -3.05
CA HIS A 321 -0.83 -50.34 -1.90
C HIS A 321 -1.74 -49.12 -2.11
N ALA A 322 -2.51 -49.06 -3.20
CA ALA A 322 -3.45 -47.98 -3.44
C ALA A 322 -4.73 -48.19 -2.62
N ASP A 323 -5.17 -47.14 -1.95
CA ASP A 323 -6.46 -47.09 -1.27
C ASP A 323 -7.60 -46.91 -2.31
N PRO A 324 -8.54 -47.87 -2.45
CA PRO A 324 -9.60 -47.83 -3.45
C PRO A 324 -10.63 -46.71 -3.27
N ASP A 325 -10.72 -46.13 -2.08
CA ASP A 325 -11.64 -45.01 -1.80
C ASP A 325 -10.99 -43.64 -2.01
N SER A 326 -9.66 -43.60 -2.10
CA SER A 326 -8.89 -42.39 -2.33
C SER A 326 -8.87 -41.99 -3.82
N ILE A 327 -8.83 -40.68 -4.04
CA ILE A 327 -8.69 -40.08 -5.38
C ILE A 327 -7.37 -39.32 -5.49
N SER A 328 -6.89 -39.17 -6.72
CA SER A 328 -5.67 -38.45 -7.03
C SER A 328 -5.89 -37.53 -8.23
N CYS A 329 -5.29 -36.34 -8.22
CA CYS A 329 -5.34 -35.41 -9.33
C CYS A 329 -4.02 -35.42 -10.11
N ILE A 330 -4.10 -35.45 -11.44
CA ILE A 330 -2.92 -35.38 -12.31
C ILE A 330 -2.45 -33.92 -12.39
N THR A 331 -1.26 -33.63 -11.85
CA THR A 331 -0.63 -32.30 -11.93
C THR A 331 0.55 -32.28 -12.92
N SER A 332 1.00 -33.43 -13.39
CA SER A 332 1.94 -33.53 -14.49
C SER A 332 1.76 -34.85 -15.23
N ILE A 333 1.89 -34.77 -16.55
CA ILE A 333 1.69 -35.90 -17.44
C ILE A 333 2.75 -35.87 -18.54
N THR A 334 3.44 -36.99 -18.72
CA THR A 334 4.42 -37.16 -19.80
C THR A 334 4.01 -38.33 -20.69
N TYR A 335 3.79 -38.01 -21.95
CA TYR A 335 3.54 -38.94 -23.03
C TYR A 335 4.84 -39.25 -23.75
N LYS A 336 5.38 -40.46 -23.62
CA LYS A 336 6.45 -40.89 -24.51
C LYS A 336 5.84 -41.41 -25.81
N ILE A 337 6.22 -40.82 -26.95
CA ILE A 337 5.75 -41.25 -28.27
C ILE A 337 6.20 -42.70 -28.50
N ASN A 338 5.25 -43.58 -28.80
CA ASN A 338 5.46 -45.05 -28.88
C ASN A 338 6.06 -45.67 -27.60
N GLY A 339 5.77 -45.09 -26.44
CA GLY A 339 6.28 -45.54 -25.14
C GLY A 339 5.23 -45.51 -24.04
N ARG A 340 5.71 -45.46 -22.80
CA ARG A 340 4.89 -45.39 -21.58
C ARG A 340 4.37 -43.97 -21.32
N GLN A 341 3.31 -43.89 -20.51
CA GLN A 341 2.81 -42.63 -19.95
C GLN A 341 3.24 -42.54 -18.49
N THR A 342 3.80 -41.41 -18.08
CA THR A 342 4.12 -41.11 -16.68
C THR A 342 3.11 -40.10 -16.16
N LEU A 343 2.49 -40.42 -15.03
CA LEU A 343 1.49 -39.61 -14.35
C LEU A 343 2.01 -39.22 -12.97
N LYS A 344 1.89 -37.94 -12.62
CA LYS A 344 2.28 -37.43 -11.30
C LYS A 344 1.18 -36.56 -10.72
N GLY A 345 0.94 -36.71 -9.43
CA GLY A 345 0.12 -35.83 -8.61
C GLY A 345 0.93 -35.36 -7.42
N VAL A 346 1.18 -34.06 -7.35
CA VAL A 346 1.92 -33.45 -6.22
C VAL A 346 1.00 -33.16 -5.04
N GLY A 347 1.57 -32.93 -3.86
CA GLY A 347 0.81 -32.49 -2.69
C GLY A 347 1.66 -32.30 -1.44
N LYS A 348 1.05 -31.71 -0.41
CA LYS A 348 1.71 -31.32 0.85
C LYS A 348 1.27 -32.22 1.98
N ASN A 349 2.22 -32.61 2.83
CA ASN A 349 1.92 -33.37 4.04
C ASN A 349 1.39 -32.43 5.15
N PRO A 350 0.16 -32.62 5.64
CA PRO A 350 -0.42 -31.83 6.73
C PRO A 350 0.47 -31.78 7.99
N LEU A 351 1.11 -32.90 8.34
CA LEU A 351 1.93 -33.00 9.55
C LEU A 351 3.17 -32.11 9.47
N LEU A 352 3.81 -32.02 8.31
CA LEU A 352 5.03 -31.22 8.11
C LEU A 352 4.74 -29.73 7.95
N SER A 353 3.58 -29.38 7.38
CA SER A 353 3.16 -27.99 7.18
C SER A 353 2.84 -27.28 8.51
N SER A 354 2.18 -27.99 9.45
CA SER A 354 1.89 -27.47 10.79
C SER A 354 3.14 -27.02 11.57
N ALA A 355 4.30 -27.62 11.30
CA ALA A 355 5.58 -27.27 11.92
C ALA A 355 6.16 -25.95 11.36
N LYS A 356 5.88 -25.58 10.10
CA LYS A 356 6.27 -24.29 9.50
C LYS A 356 5.30 -23.16 9.84
N SER A 357 4.00 -23.47 9.92
CA SER A 357 2.91 -22.51 10.16
C SER A 357 3.05 -21.69 11.46
N LYS A 358 3.69 -22.22 12.51
CA LYS A 358 3.94 -21.45 13.75
C LYS A 358 4.89 -20.28 13.52
N THR A 359 5.88 -20.42 12.64
CA THR A 359 6.84 -19.38 12.31
C THR A 359 6.18 -18.30 11.44
N ASP A 360 5.37 -18.71 10.47
CA ASP A 360 4.64 -17.77 9.61
C ASP A 360 3.58 -17.00 10.40
N LYS A 361 2.83 -17.67 11.30
CA LYS A 361 1.91 -17.01 12.25
C LYS A 361 2.61 -16.02 13.18
N ASN A 362 3.89 -16.21 13.52
CA ASN A 362 4.66 -15.23 14.29
C ASN A 362 5.06 -14.01 13.46
N ILE A 363 5.29 -14.16 12.15
CA ILE A 363 5.49 -13.03 11.23
C ILE A 363 4.20 -12.19 11.14
N ILE A 364 3.02 -12.82 11.18
CA ILE A 364 1.71 -12.11 11.26
C ILE A 364 1.65 -11.19 12.49
N GLY A 365 2.11 -11.67 13.64
CA GLY A 365 2.15 -10.87 14.87
C GLY A 365 3.16 -9.72 14.80
N LEU A 366 4.31 -9.94 14.16
CA LEU A 366 5.38 -8.95 14.03
C LEU A 366 5.04 -7.84 13.03
N LEU A 367 4.42 -8.15 11.89
CA LEU A 367 4.04 -7.14 10.90
C LEU A 367 3.00 -6.17 11.48
N ASN A 368 1.98 -6.70 12.16
CA ASN A 368 0.95 -5.90 12.83
C ASN A 368 1.55 -4.99 13.93
N GLN A 369 2.64 -5.42 14.60
CA GLN A 369 3.35 -4.59 15.59
C GLN A 369 4.21 -3.48 14.95
N VAL A 370 4.78 -3.72 13.77
CA VAL A 370 5.56 -2.72 13.03
C VAL A 370 4.65 -1.61 12.48
N GLU A 371 3.44 -1.95 12.04
CA GLU A 371 2.41 -1.03 11.52
C GLU A 371 1.87 -0.03 12.56
N THR A 372 1.70 -0.45 13.83
CA THR A 372 1.34 0.45 14.95
C THR A 372 2.42 1.50 15.26
N SER A 373 3.57 1.47 14.57
CA SER A 373 4.71 2.36 14.80
C SER A 373 4.84 3.48 13.75
N LYS A 374 3.79 3.83 12.99
CA LYS A 374 3.86 4.96 12.04
C LYS A 374 4.04 6.28 12.79
N PHE A 375 5.16 6.96 12.52
CA PHE A 375 5.50 8.27 13.09
C PHE A 375 4.84 9.37 12.27
N VAL A 376 3.87 10.07 12.86
CA VAL A 376 3.09 11.12 12.17
C VAL A 376 3.51 12.49 12.69
N ILE A 377 3.57 13.48 11.79
CA ILE A 377 3.94 14.87 12.06
C ILE A 377 2.77 15.77 11.71
N CYS A 378 2.20 16.46 12.69
CA CYS A 378 1.16 17.47 12.51
C CYS A 378 1.80 18.85 12.53
N SER A 379 1.94 19.50 11.37
CA SER A 379 2.61 20.79 11.23
C SER A 379 1.66 21.98 11.34
N TYR A 380 2.18 23.10 11.84
CA TYR A 380 1.53 24.41 11.89
C TYR A 380 2.49 25.49 11.39
N GLU A 381 1.92 26.48 10.71
CA GLU A 381 2.60 27.67 10.23
C GLU A 381 1.69 28.88 10.43
N ASN A 382 2.23 30.01 10.90
CA ASN A 382 1.41 31.19 11.12
C ASN A 382 0.97 31.84 9.79
N PRO A 383 -0.32 32.12 9.61
CA PRO A 383 -0.85 32.64 8.34
C PRO A 383 -0.63 34.13 8.13
N ALA A 384 -0.40 34.90 9.20
CA ALA A 384 -0.29 36.35 9.17
C ALA A 384 0.79 36.85 10.14
N GLU A 385 1.12 38.14 10.02
CA GLU A 385 2.03 38.82 10.94
C GLU A 385 1.40 38.91 12.35
N ILE A 386 2.19 38.62 13.37
CA ILE A 386 1.76 38.66 14.77
C ILE A 386 2.63 39.65 15.52
N GLU A 387 2.00 40.65 16.14
CA GLU A 387 2.64 41.57 17.07
C GLU A 387 2.43 41.09 18.51
N VAL A 388 3.50 41.04 19.30
CA VAL A 388 3.46 40.58 20.70
C VAL A 388 4.09 41.66 21.59
N GLY A 389 3.29 42.19 22.53
CA GLY A 389 3.73 43.12 23.57
C GLY A 389 3.49 42.53 24.96
N GLU A 390 3.10 43.36 25.93
CA GLU A 390 2.89 42.90 27.32
C GLU A 390 1.67 41.98 27.49
N GLU A 391 0.70 42.07 26.59
CA GLU A 391 -0.49 41.21 26.59
C GLU A 391 -0.20 39.80 26.07
N LEU A 392 -0.96 38.83 26.58
CA LEU A 392 -0.80 37.43 26.22
C LEU A 392 -1.45 37.14 24.85
N VAL A 393 -0.64 36.83 23.83
CA VAL A 393 -1.11 36.59 22.46
C VAL A 393 -0.93 35.11 22.08
N ARG A 394 -1.94 34.52 21.44
CA ARG A 394 -1.86 33.14 20.90
C ARG A 394 -1.05 33.13 19.61
N ILE A 395 0.03 32.37 19.59
CA ILE A 395 0.96 32.32 18.44
C ILE A 395 0.91 31.00 17.67
N ILE A 396 0.54 29.89 18.33
CA ILE A 396 0.50 28.55 17.74
C ILE A 396 -0.80 27.85 18.14
N ASN A 397 -1.41 27.14 17.19
CA ASN A 397 -2.54 26.25 17.42
C ASN A 397 -2.36 24.99 16.54
N VAL A 398 -2.08 23.85 17.16
CA VAL A 398 -1.94 22.55 16.48
C VAL A 398 -3.02 21.61 16.97
N THR A 399 -3.83 21.08 16.07
CA THR A 399 -4.82 20.04 16.38
C THR A 399 -4.34 18.68 15.87
N PHE A 400 -4.39 17.67 16.74
CA PHE A 400 -3.96 16.31 16.44
C PHE A 400 -4.87 15.31 17.16
N ALA A 401 -4.95 14.08 16.66
CA ALA A 401 -5.73 13.02 17.30
C ALA A 401 -4.81 11.86 17.72
N SER A 402 -4.97 11.36 18.94
CA SER A 402 -4.33 10.11 19.37
C SER A 402 -5.23 8.93 19.01
N ILE A 403 -4.71 7.98 18.23
CA ILE A 403 -5.42 6.73 17.90
C ILE A 403 -5.28 5.75 19.07
N GLU A 404 -4.07 5.65 19.62
CA GLU A 404 -3.73 4.77 20.74
C GLU A 404 -3.17 5.57 21.92
N SER A 405 -3.07 4.92 23.09
CA SER A 405 -2.48 5.56 24.27
C SER A 405 -0.99 5.76 24.06
N THR A 406 -0.55 7.00 23.82
CA THR A 406 0.81 7.29 23.36
C THR A 406 1.42 8.55 24.00
N SER A 407 2.69 8.79 23.70
CA SER A 407 3.42 10.02 23.99
C SER A 407 3.76 10.76 22.71
N ALA A 408 3.65 12.08 22.74
CA ALA A 408 3.92 12.97 21.61
C ALA A 408 4.98 14.00 21.98
N LEU A 409 5.69 14.52 20.99
CA LEU A 409 6.66 15.59 21.15
C LEU A 409 6.21 16.82 20.38
N PHE A 410 6.07 17.94 21.08
CA PHE A 410 5.89 19.24 20.44
C PHE A 410 7.24 19.91 20.22
N ILE A 411 7.46 20.40 19.00
CA ILE A 411 8.63 21.18 18.60
C ILE A 411 8.14 22.44 17.89
N GLY A 412 8.69 23.60 18.25
CA GLY A 412 8.38 24.88 17.60
C GLY A 412 9.63 25.72 17.36
N SER A 413 9.59 26.54 16.31
CA SER A 413 10.62 27.52 15.96
C SER A 413 9.95 28.83 15.57
N ILE A 414 10.31 29.92 16.26
CA ILE A 414 9.75 31.25 16.04
C ILE A 414 10.87 32.21 15.72
N ASN A 415 10.83 32.81 14.53
CA ASN A 415 11.75 33.86 14.13
C ASN A 415 11.02 35.22 14.25
N CYS A 416 11.57 36.14 15.02
CA CYS A 416 10.96 37.45 15.25
C CYS A 416 11.97 38.59 15.22
N GLU A 417 11.50 39.78 14.92
CA GLU A 417 12.22 41.04 15.11
C GLU A 417 11.77 41.69 16.41
N VAL A 418 12.73 42.04 17.28
CA VAL A 418 12.50 42.60 18.60
C VAL A 418 12.88 44.08 18.58
N THR A 419 11.96 44.95 18.98
CA THR A 419 12.22 46.38 19.24
C THR A 419 12.19 46.63 20.74
N SER A 420 13.34 46.99 21.30
CA SER A 420 13.52 47.22 22.73
C SER A 420 13.04 48.60 23.17
N GLU A 421 12.46 48.72 24.36
CA GLU A 421 12.19 50.02 24.96
C GLU A 421 13.49 50.70 25.45
N GLU A 422 13.56 52.02 25.30
CA GLU A 422 14.68 52.83 25.76
C GLU A 422 14.39 53.44 27.13
N GLU A 423 15.33 53.33 28.06
CA GLU A 423 15.26 53.98 29.37
C GLU A 423 16.44 54.95 29.54
N THR A 424 16.14 56.21 29.88
CA THR A 424 17.16 57.21 30.17
C THR A 424 17.44 57.23 31.68
N MET A 425 18.60 56.73 32.08
CA MET A 425 19.10 56.85 33.46
C MET A 425 20.12 57.99 33.56
N ARG A 426 20.23 58.62 34.73
CA ARG A 426 21.31 59.58 35.01
C ARG A 426 22.41 58.85 35.77
N GLU A 427 23.56 58.70 35.15
CA GLU A 427 24.74 58.20 35.84
C GLU A 427 25.54 59.36 36.42
N GLU A 428 25.99 59.20 37.66
CA GLU A 428 26.84 60.16 38.36
C GLU A 428 28.28 59.67 38.32
N TYR A 429 29.17 60.51 37.77
CA TYR A 429 30.60 60.26 37.78
C TYR A 429 31.31 61.28 38.66
N ILE A 430 32.24 60.80 39.48
CA ILE A 430 33.15 61.66 40.25
C ILE A 430 34.33 62.01 39.35
N VAL A 431 34.47 63.29 39.02
CA VAL A 431 35.60 63.80 38.25
C VAL A 431 36.53 64.54 39.20
N SER A 432 37.76 64.04 39.33
CA SER A 432 38.82 64.69 40.08
C SER A 432 39.59 65.66 39.18
N HIS A 433 39.70 66.93 39.55
CA HIS A 433 40.58 67.90 38.87
C HIS A 433 41.48 68.63 39.87
N GLU A 434 42.65 69.06 39.39
CA GLU A 434 43.66 69.75 40.20
C GLU A 434 43.44 71.26 40.13
N VAL A 435 43.12 71.88 41.27
CA VAL A 435 42.93 73.32 41.38
C VAL A 435 44.12 73.92 42.15
N PRO A 436 44.76 75.00 41.67
CA PRO A 436 45.86 75.62 42.37
C PRO A 436 45.39 76.26 43.68
N THR A 437 46.09 75.97 44.78
CA THR A 437 45.78 76.53 46.10
C THR A 437 46.05 78.03 46.14
N VAL A 438 45.11 78.80 46.70
CA VAL A 438 45.16 80.27 46.73
C VAL A 438 46.43 80.78 47.44
N GLU A 439 46.89 80.10 48.49
CA GLU A 439 48.13 80.45 49.21
C GLU A 439 49.40 80.29 48.36
N SER A 440 49.47 79.26 47.51
CA SER A 440 50.64 79.04 46.62
C SER A 440 50.69 80.08 45.48
N ILE A 441 49.52 80.51 44.97
CA ILE A 441 49.42 81.60 44.00
C ILE A 441 49.91 82.92 44.60
N ILE A 442 49.48 83.24 45.83
CA ILE A 442 49.89 84.45 46.55
C ILE A 442 51.41 84.41 46.82
N SER A 443 51.93 83.28 47.26
CA SER A 443 53.36 83.09 47.57
C SER A 443 54.26 83.30 46.36
N ARG A 444 53.85 82.79 45.18
CA ARG A 444 54.57 82.98 43.92
C ARG A 444 54.49 84.42 43.41
N ALA A 445 53.32 85.07 43.53
CA ALA A 445 53.15 86.47 43.12
C ALA A 445 54.00 87.44 43.96
N VAL A 446 54.11 87.19 45.28
CA VAL A 446 54.98 87.96 46.19
C VAL A 446 56.47 87.76 45.88
N ALA A 447 56.87 86.56 45.45
CA ALA A 447 58.26 86.29 45.03
C ALA A 447 58.61 86.95 43.68
N LEU A 448 57.67 86.97 42.72
CA LEU A 448 57.88 87.65 41.42
C LEU A 448 58.03 89.17 41.57
N ALA A 449 57.24 89.78 42.46
CA ALA A 449 57.26 91.22 42.72
C ALA A 449 58.54 91.72 43.41
N LYS A 450 59.28 90.83 44.10
CA LYS A 450 60.58 91.17 44.72
C LYS A 450 61.76 91.14 43.74
N HIS A 451 61.57 90.59 42.54
CA HIS A 451 62.61 90.47 41.51
C HIS A 451 62.54 91.58 40.43
N THR A 452 61.68 92.59 40.59
CA THR A 452 61.35 93.57 39.52
C THR A 452 61.96 94.98 39.68
N ASP A 453 62.87 95.20 40.65
CA ASP A 453 63.61 96.47 40.82
C ASP A 453 65.11 96.30 40.51
N ALA A 454 65.46 96.16 39.22
CA ALA A 454 66.79 96.45 38.68
C ALA A 454 66.71 96.60 37.14
N GLU A 455 66.97 97.81 36.63
CA GLU A 455 67.14 98.11 35.21
C GLU A 455 68.44 97.50 34.66
N GLU A 456 68.36 96.55 33.72
CA GLU A 456 69.09 96.59 32.44
C GLU A 456 68.70 95.38 31.56
N VAL A 457 68.52 95.67 30.27
CA VAL A 457 68.13 94.75 29.21
C VAL A 457 69.32 93.85 28.84
N LEU A 458 69.14 92.53 28.72
CA LEU A 458 69.55 91.79 27.50
C LEU A 458 69.12 90.30 27.51
N ASN A 459 68.35 89.96 26.49
CA ASN A 459 68.29 88.71 25.73
C ASN A 459 69.20 87.52 26.11
N VAL A 460 68.50 86.38 26.20
CA VAL A 460 68.85 85.02 25.70
C VAL A 460 69.67 84.10 26.62
N ALA A 461 69.03 82.94 26.89
CA ALA A 461 69.59 81.62 27.16
C ALA A 461 70.66 81.51 28.25
N ASP A 462 70.19 81.22 29.48
CA ASP A 462 70.72 80.13 30.32
C ASP A 462 69.85 80.04 31.59
N SER A 463 69.14 78.91 31.77
CA SER A 463 68.23 78.68 32.90
C SER A 463 68.97 78.13 34.13
N GLU A 464 70.02 78.81 34.58
CA GLU A 464 70.67 78.49 35.87
C GLU A 464 70.75 79.69 36.83
N ALA A 465 70.06 80.80 36.53
CA ALA A 465 70.10 82.02 37.35
C ALA A 465 68.72 82.50 37.87
N LEU A 466 67.85 81.58 38.29
CA LEU A 466 66.56 81.90 38.93
C LEU A 466 66.22 80.94 40.09
N GLY A 467 67.16 80.77 41.03
CA GLY A 467 66.88 80.10 42.30
C GLY A 467 66.14 81.02 43.27
N GLY A 468 64.84 80.82 43.48
CA GLY A 468 64.10 81.53 44.54
C GLY A 468 62.59 81.73 44.38
N ILE A 469 61.98 81.37 43.25
CA ILE A 469 60.51 81.49 43.08
C ILE A 469 59.85 80.15 43.46
N PRO A 470 58.92 80.11 44.44
CA PRO A 470 58.21 78.88 44.81
C PRO A 470 57.23 78.45 43.72
N GLU A 471 57.13 77.12 43.50
CA GLU A 471 56.24 76.49 42.53
C GLU A 471 54.77 76.48 43.04
N VAL A 472 53.79 76.50 42.12
CA VAL A 472 52.36 76.54 42.48
C VAL A 472 51.94 75.15 42.93
N VAL A 473 51.32 75.06 44.10
CA VAL A 473 50.84 73.80 44.70
C VAL A 473 49.37 73.63 44.37
N TYR A 474 49.02 72.48 43.79
CA TYR A 474 47.65 72.13 43.42
C TYR A 474 47.04 71.18 44.45
N GLU A 475 45.74 71.35 44.71
CA GLU A 475 44.92 70.41 45.49
C GLU A 475 43.92 69.70 44.57
N THR A 476 43.66 68.43 44.82
CA THR A 476 42.68 67.65 44.05
C THR A 476 41.29 67.90 44.62
N VAL A 477 40.38 68.39 43.78
CA VAL A 477 38.96 68.58 44.11
C VAL A 477 38.14 67.54 43.33
N GLU A 478 37.20 66.89 44.01
CA GLU A 478 36.28 65.92 43.42
C GLU A 478 34.90 66.55 43.25
N ASP A 479 34.43 66.65 42.00
CA ASP A 479 33.09 67.16 41.67
C ASP A 479 32.22 66.03 41.10
N VAL A 480 30.95 65.98 41.50
CA VAL A 480 29.98 65.00 40.97
C VAL A 480 29.30 65.59 39.74
N VAL A 481 29.48 64.95 38.59
CA VAL A 481 28.86 65.34 37.32
C VAL A 481 27.84 64.28 36.91
N SER A 482 26.57 64.67 36.76
CA SER A 482 25.50 63.81 36.28
C SER A 482 25.24 64.03 34.79
N PHE A 483 25.23 62.98 33.96
CA PHE A 483 24.79 63.07 32.56
C PHE A 483 23.76 61.97 32.23
N PRO A 484 22.79 62.24 31.33
CA PRO A 484 21.81 61.24 30.92
C PRO A 484 22.45 60.20 29.98
N VAL A 485 22.29 58.92 30.31
CA VAL A 485 22.66 57.77 29.49
C VAL A 485 21.37 57.04 29.09
N THR A 486 21.13 56.86 27.80
CA THR A 486 20.00 56.07 27.29
C THR A 486 20.48 54.65 27.04
N GLU A 487 19.96 53.69 27.80
CA GLU A 487 20.22 52.26 27.59
C GLU A 487 18.96 51.55 27.07
N LYS A 488 19.15 50.61 26.14
CA LYS A 488 18.07 49.74 25.67
C LYS A 488 17.81 48.66 26.70
N LYS A 489 16.57 48.56 27.17
CA LYS A 489 16.12 47.47 28.04
C LYS A 489 16.13 46.18 27.23
N ASN A 490 16.63 45.10 27.80
CA ASN A 490 16.56 43.78 27.14
C ASN A 490 15.19 43.16 27.44
N PRO A 491 14.31 42.98 26.44
CA PRO A 491 12.97 42.47 26.69
C PRO A 491 13.00 41.04 27.24
N ILE A 492 12.01 40.67 28.04
CA ILE A 492 11.83 39.30 28.56
C ILE A 492 10.59 38.71 27.92
N VAL A 493 10.79 37.65 27.15
CA VAL A 493 9.71 36.88 26.53
C VAL A 493 9.33 35.71 27.42
N THR A 494 8.04 35.51 27.64
CA THR A 494 7.49 34.37 28.38
C THR A 494 6.53 33.58 27.49
N PHE A 495 6.68 32.25 27.49
CA PHE A 495 5.74 31.35 26.81
C PHE A 495 4.85 30.62 27.82
N ILE A 496 3.61 30.36 27.43
CA ILE A 496 2.63 29.60 28.19
C ILE A 496 1.94 28.61 27.25
N TYR A 497 1.74 27.38 27.72
CA TYR A 497 1.13 26.31 26.94
C TYR A 497 -0.27 26.00 27.47
N LYS A 498 -1.18 25.65 26.56
CA LYS A 498 -2.53 25.20 26.88
C LYS A 498 -2.85 23.96 26.04
N ILE A 499 -3.32 22.89 26.69
CA ILE A 499 -3.80 21.68 26.02
C ILE A 499 -5.29 21.58 26.26
N ASP A 500 -6.07 21.57 25.19
CA ASP A 500 -7.53 21.66 25.18
C ASP A 500 -7.98 22.91 25.98
N ASP A 501 -8.58 22.69 27.16
CA ASP A 501 -9.04 23.74 28.07
C ASP A 501 -8.19 23.89 29.34
N THR A 502 -7.05 23.18 29.43
CA THR A 502 -6.18 23.18 30.62
C THR A 502 -4.88 23.93 30.37
N TRP A 503 -4.59 24.92 31.23
CA TRP A 503 -3.32 25.66 31.22
C TRP A 503 -2.22 24.84 31.89
N ILE A 504 -1.03 24.81 31.28
CA ILE A 504 0.15 24.17 31.85
C ILE A 504 0.89 25.23 32.68
N GLU A 505 0.58 25.29 33.97
CA GLU A 505 1.18 26.28 34.88
C GLU A 505 2.60 25.90 35.33
N GLU A 506 2.93 24.60 35.32
CA GLU A 506 4.23 24.09 35.80
C GLU A 506 5.40 24.38 34.85
N TYR A 507 5.13 24.73 33.58
CA TYR A 507 6.15 24.96 32.56
C TYR A 507 5.92 26.27 31.80
N SER A 508 6.67 27.30 32.17
CA SER A 508 6.66 28.62 31.51
C SER A 508 8.08 29.11 31.25
N PRO A 509 8.67 28.77 30.09
CA PRO A 509 10.02 29.18 29.76
C PRO A 509 10.07 30.70 29.52
N LYS A 510 11.14 31.31 30.04
CA LYS A 510 11.42 32.74 29.90
C LYS A 510 12.77 32.95 29.25
N GLN A 511 12.84 33.85 28.28
CA GLN A 511 14.07 34.18 27.58
C GLN A 511 14.27 35.68 27.52
N LYS A 512 15.46 36.13 27.91
CA LYS A 512 15.92 37.51 27.74
C LYS A 512 16.41 37.67 26.31
N VAL A 513 15.93 38.69 25.60
CA VAL A 513 16.28 38.95 24.20
C VAL A 513 16.97 40.29 24.01
N ILE A 514 17.69 40.40 22.91
CA ILE A 514 18.36 41.61 22.47
C ILE A 514 17.59 42.25 21.32
N ASP A 515 17.81 43.54 21.10
CA ASP A 515 17.26 44.28 19.97
C ASP A 515 17.65 43.66 18.61
N GLY A 516 16.69 43.55 17.68
CA GLY A 516 16.88 42.96 16.35
C GLY A 516 16.35 41.52 16.21
N ASN A 517 16.94 40.75 15.29
CA ASN A 517 16.44 39.41 14.93
C ASN A 517 16.77 38.35 16.00
N ASN A 518 15.74 37.64 16.45
CA ASN A 518 15.85 36.56 17.44
C ASN A 518 15.12 35.30 16.97
N ILE A 519 15.57 34.15 17.48
CA ILE A 519 14.96 32.83 17.22
C ILE A 519 14.64 32.16 18.56
N PHE A 520 13.41 31.66 18.70
CA PHE A 520 12.98 30.87 19.86
C PHE A 520 12.73 29.42 19.44
N ALA A 521 13.41 28.48 20.11
CA ALA A 521 13.16 27.06 19.98
C ALA A 521 12.27 26.59 21.15
N LEU A 522 11.12 26.03 20.83
CA LEU A 522 10.16 25.49 21.79
C LEU A 522 10.19 23.96 21.74
N LEU A 523 10.21 23.34 22.91
CA LEU A 523 10.14 21.90 23.08
C LEU A 523 9.22 21.59 24.25
N TYR A 524 8.25 20.71 24.03
CA TYR A 524 7.38 20.23 25.10
C TYR A 524 7.01 18.75 24.89
N PRO A 525 7.52 17.83 25.74
CA PRO A 525 7.13 16.43 25.69
C PRO A 525 5.76 16.22 26.36
N MET A 526 4.85 15.56 25.66
CA MET A 526 3.50 15.24 26.12
C MET A 526 3.39 13.74 26.38
N GLY A 527 3.16 13.35 27.64
CA GLY A 527 2.94 11.96 28.04
C GLY A 527 1.48 11.67 28.38
N GLY A 528 1.06 10.41 28.25
CA GLY A 528 -0.24 9.95 28.74
C GLY A 528 -1.44 10.44 27.92
N LEU A 529 -1.28 10.59 26.60
CA LEU A 529 -2.40 10.88 25.72
C LEU A 529 -3.30 9.65 25.65
N GLY A 530 -4.59 9.78 25.99
CA GLY A 530 -5.55 8.67 25.91
C GLY A 530 -5.82 8.25 24.46
N ALA A 531 -6.24 7.00 24.24
CA ALA A 531 -6.62 6.52 22.90
C ALA A 531 -7.90 7.19 22.38
N ASN A 532 -8.04 7.26 21.05
CA ASN A 532 -9.18 7.85 20.33
C ASN A 532 -9.60 9.24 20.84
N SER A 533 -8.65 10.15 21.05
CA SER A 533 -8.94 11.50 21.54
C SER A 533 -8.35 12.57 20.62
N ALA A 534 -9.18 13.51 20.19
CA ALA A 534 -8.71 14.74 19.55
C ALA A 534 -8.19 15.71 20.62
N LYS A 535 -7.05 16.32 20.34
CA LYS A 535 -6.33 17.23 21.23
C LYS A 535 -5.91 18.48 20.49
N THR A 536 -6.00 19.62 21.15
CA THR A 536 -5.53 20.90 20.61
C THR A 536 -4.46 21.47 21.53
N LEU A 537 -3.27 21.70 21.00
CA LEU A 537 -2.18 22.36 21.70
C LEU A 537 -2.09 23.82 21.22
N GLU A 538 -2.25 24.74 22.16
CA GLU A 538 -2.09 26.17 21.95
C GLU A 538 -0.86 26.69 22.69
N VAL A 539 -0.10 27.58 22.03
CA VAL A 539 1.02 28.29 22.66
C VAL A 539 0.74 29.78 22.64
N TYR A 540 0.95 30.39 23.80
CA TYR A 540 0.80 31.81 24.04
C TYR A 540 2.15 32.44 24.37
N MET A 541 2.30 33.70 24.00
CA MET A 541 3.53 34.47 24.15
C MET A 541 3.21 35.86 24.69
N LYS A 542 4.05 36.36 25.59
CA LYS A 542 4.07 37.76 26.02
C LYS A 542 5.50 38.29 26.09
N ALA A 543 5.68 39.59 25.92
CA ALA A 543 6.97 40.26 25.97
C ALA A 543 6.91 41.51 26.86
N GLU A 544 7.81 41.57 27.84
CA GLU A 544 7.91 42.71 28.78
C GLU A 544 9.14 43.56 28.43
N GLY A 545 8.97 44.87 28.24
CA GLY A 545 10.06 45.82 27.94
C GLY A 545 10.46 45.94 26.46
N GLY A 546 9.59 45.51 25.53
CA GLY A 546 9.79 45.65 24.08
C GLY A 546 8.63 45.06 23.27
N LEU A 547 8.58 45.40 21.98
CA LEU A 547 7.59 44.90 21.02
C LEU A 547 8.24 43.87 20.09
N LEU A 548 7.56 42.73 19.88
CA LEU A 548 8.02 41.68 18.97
C LEU A 548 7.12 41.57 17.76
N ARG A 549 7.73 41.40 16.58
CA ARG A 549 7.04 41.18 15.31
C ARG A 549 7.45 39.84 14.71
N ILE A 550 6.46 39.00 14.44
CA ILE A 550 6.64 37.70 13.79
C ILE A 550 6.00 37.80 12.41
N ALA A 551 6.81 37.80 11.36
CA ALA A 551 6.31 37.83 9.98
C ALA A 551 5.49 36.56 9.65
N PRO A 552 4.63 36.57 8.61
CA PRO A 552 3.97 35.36 8.11
C PRO A 552 5.00 34.26 7.80
N ALA A 553 4.64 33.00 8.01
CA ALA A 553 5.52 31.83 7.79
C ALA A 553 6.79 31.75 8.65
N ASN A 554 7.01 32.67 9.59
CA ASN A 554 8.18 32.69 10.48
C ASN A 554 7.95 32.04 11.86
N CYS A 555 6.75 31.56 12.14
CA CYS A 555 6.43 30.71 13.28
C CYS A 555 5.98 29.35 12.78
N LYS A 556 6.82 28.34 13.00
CA LYS A 556 6.61 26.96 12.56
C LYS A 556 6.57 26.04 13.76
N ALA A 557 5.61 25.13 13.80
CA ALA A 557 5.51 24.17 14.88
C ALA A 557 5.06 22.81 14.36
N ALA A 558 5.37 21.76 15.11
CA ALA A 558 5.00 20.40 14.79
C ALA A 558 4.74 19.61 16.07
N VAL A 559 3.68 18.80 16.08
CA VAL A 559 3.49 17.72 17.04
C VAL A 559 3.81 16.42 16.34
N ALA A 560 4.75 15.66 16.88
CA ALA A 560 5.22 14.42 16.27
C ALA A 560 5.18 13.25 17.26
N GLY A 561 4.77 12.07 16.80
CA GLY A 561 4.74 10.86 17.63
C GLY A 561 4.15 9.66 16.91
N SER A 562 4.38 8.47 17.47
CA SER A 562 3.77 7.22 17.01
C SER A 562 2.34 7.11 17.53
N GLY A 563 1.38 6.77 16.67
CA GLY A 563 -0.03 6.62 17.05
C GLY A 563 -0.82 7.95 17.10
N ILE A 564 -0.31 8.99 16.43
CA ILE A 564 -0.99 10.27 16.23
C ILE A 564 -1.54 10.33 14.79
N ALA A 565 -2.67 10.99 14.57
CA ALA A 565 -3.19 11.35 13.28
C ALA A 565 -3.30 12.89 13.15
N SER A 566 -3.02 13.40 11.95
CA SER A 566 -3.33 14.79 11.60
C SER A 566 -4.84 14.97 11.59
N GLY A 567 -5.35 16.04 12.21
CA GLY A 567 -6.77 16.40 12.20
C GLY A 567 -7.35 16.70 10.81
N TYR A 568 -6.53 16.58 9.76
CA TYR A 568 -6.96 16.48 8.37
C TYR A 568 -6.91 15.02 7.92
N ALA A 569 -7.88 14.22 8.38
CA ALA A 569 -8.35 13.15 7.52
C ALA A 569 -8.94 13.82 6.28
N GLU A 570 -8.57 13.39 5.07
CA GLU A 570 -9.32 13.74 3.87
C GLU A 570 -10.80 13.50 4.19
N TRP A 571 -11.59 14.56 4.09
CA TRP A 571 -13.00 14.52 4.45
C TRP A 571 -13.68 13.44 3.59
N ASP A 572 -14.27 12.44 4.27
CA ASP A 572 -14.90 11.26 3.66
C ASP A 572 -16.26 11.58 2.99
N GLY A 573 -16.58 12.87 2.82
CA GLY A 573 -17.84 13.33 2.25
C GLY A 573 -19.05 13.12 3.15
N LYS A 574 -18.88 12.65 4.39
CA LYS A 574 -19.99 12.26 5.26
C LYS A 574 -20.16 13.24 6.42
N ILE A 575 -21.28 13.96 6.41
CA ILE A 575 -21.76 14.67 7.60
C ILE A 575 -22.79 13.77 8.29
N VAL A 576 -22.46 13.28 9.49
CA VAL A 576 -23.42 12.57 10.34
C VAL A 576 -23.99 13.57 11.33
N VAL A 577 -25.24 13.97 11.09
CA VAL A 577 -26.02 14.76 12.07
C VAL A 577 -26.86 13.77 12.86
N GLU A 578 -26.56 13.60 14.14
CA GLU A 578 -27.41 12.86 15.08
C GLU A 578 -28.23 13.86 15.90
N GLU A 579 -29.54 13.88 15.67
CA GLU A 579 -30.50 14.57 16.52
C GLU A 579 -31.09 13.57 17.52
N ASN A 580 -30.75 13.72 18.80
CA ASN A 580 -31.38 12.95 19.87
C ASN A 580 -32.71 13.60 20.26
N VAL A 581 -33.81 13.10 19.69
CA VAL A 581 -35.15 13.47 20.15
C VAL A 581 -35.44 12.68 21.43
N GLY A 582 -35.50 13.38 22.56
CA GLY A 582 -35.91 12.78 23.84
C GLY A 582 -37.26 12.07 23.72
N ILE A 583 -37.35 10.88 24.32
CA ILE A 583 -38.55 10.04 24.31
C ILE A 583 -39.74 10.84 24.84
N TYR A 584 -40.70 11.17 23.98
CA TYR A 584 -42.01 11.64 24.40
C TYR A 584 -42.78 10.45 24.99
N ALA A 585 -43.04 10.47 26.29
CA ALA A 585 -43.94 9.51 26.93
C ALA A 585 -45.36 9.75 26.41
N MET A 586 -45.85 8.86 25.53
CA MET A 586 -47.25 8.87 25.10
C MET A 586 -48.10 8.19 26.18
N GLU A 587 -48.84 8.97 26.97
CA GLU A 587 -49.97 8.44 27.73
C GLU A 587 -51.13 8.10 26.79
N GLN A 588 -51.38 6.79 26.69
CA GLN A 588 -52.61 6.13 26.28
C GLN A 588 -53.34 6.57 24.99
N ALA A 589 -53.38 5.59 24.09
CA ALA A 589 -54.54 5.20 23.29
C ALA A 589 -55.01 6.16 22.18
N ALA A 590 -54.37 6.07 21.03
CA ALA A 590 -55.03 5.78 19.74
C ALA A 590 -53.98 5.74 18.62
N MET A 591 -53.60 4.55 18.16
CA MET A 591 -52.86 4.44 16.90
C MET A 591 -53.80 4.75 15.73
N SER A 592 -53.74 5.98 15.21
CA SER A 592 -54.03 6.21 13.79
C SER A 592 -52.71 6.30 13.06
N VAL A 593 -52.35 5.27 12.28
CA VAL A 593 -51.24 5.32 11.34
C VAL A 593 -51.56 6.40 10.31
N ARG A 594 -50.97 7.60 10.46
CA ARG A 594 -50.94 8.60 9.41
C ARG A 594 -49.64 8.42 8.65
N LYS A 595 -49.79 8.18 7.35
CA LYS A 595 -48.72 8.06 6.36
C LYS A 595 -47.85 9.32 6.44
N MET A 596 -46.57 9.17 6.78
CA MET A 596 -45.57 10.22 6.54
C MET A 596 -45.30 10.24 5.03
N ASP A 597 -45.91 11.18 4.32
CA ASP A 597 -45.44 11.57 2.99
C ASP A 597 -44.47 12.74 3.18
N GLY A 598 -43.17 12.47 3.09
CA GLY A 598 -42.12 13.48 3.05
C GLY A 598 -41.66 13.69 1.61
N ILE A 599 -41.63 14.94 1.14
CA ILE A 599 -41.04 15.29 -0.14
C ILE A 599 -39.57 15.64 0.13
N VAL A 600 -38.64 14.79 -0.33
CA VAL A 600 -37.21 15.12 -0.35
C VAL A 600 -36.97 15.98 -1.59
N ASN A 601 -36.80 17.29 -1.40
CA ASN A 601 -36.33 18.18 -2.46
C ASN A 601 -34.80 18.21 -2.42
N ILE A 602 -34.16 17.54 -3.38
CA ILE A 602 -32.73 17.71 -3.64
C ILE A 602 -32.58 18.95 -4.51
N LYS A 603 -32.07 20.04 -3.94
CA LYS A 603 -31.58 21.20 -4.69
C LYS A 603 -30.06 21.14 -4.71
N THR A 604 -29.48 20.91 -5.87
CA THR A 604 -28.10 21.29 -6.16
C THR A 604 -28.08 22.81 -6.32
N MET A 605 -27.35 23.50 -5.45
CA MET A 605 -27.09 24.93 -5.57
C MET A 605 -25.60 25.13 -5.86
N ASP A 606 -25.30 25.92 -6.88
CA ASP A 606 -23.94 26.37 -7.18
C ASP A 606 -23.50 27.39 -6.12
N GLU A 607 -22.29 27.20 -5.58
CA GLU A 607 -21.70 27.99 -4.50
C GLU A 607 -21.57 29.47 -4.85
N THR A 608 -22.57 30.28 -4.51
CA THR A 608 -22.41 31.74 -4.45
C THR A 608 -23.36 32.38 -3.42
N ALA A 609 -23.23 32.05 -2.13
CA ALA A 609 -23.59 32.97 -1.03
C ALA A 609 -23.09 32.46 0.34
N TYR A 610 -22.31 33.30 1.02
CA TYR A 610 -21.95 33.13 2.43
C TYR A 610 -23.13 33.56 3.32
N GLY A 611 -23.59 32.66 4.20
CA GLY A 611 -24.49 33.00 5.31
C GLY A 611 -25.60 31.97 5.54
N PHE A 612 -25.60 31.34 6.71
CA PHE A 612 -26.73 30.51 7.19
C PHE A 612 -27.67 31.38 8.02
N MET A 613 -28.92 31.50 7.59
CA MET A 613 -30.02 31.93 8.45
C MET A 613 -31.20 31.01 8.14
N ASP A 614 -31.40 29.98 8.98
CA ASP A 614 -32.58 29.14 8.92
C ASP A 614 -33.49 29.47 10.11
N SER A 615 -34.72 29.89 9.81
CA SER A 615 -35.75 30.14 10.82
C SER A 615 -36.64 28.90 10.88
N LEU A 616 -36.45 28.08 11.91
CA LEU A 616 -37.36 26.98 12.22
C LEU A 616 -38.75 27.52 12.56
N GLY A 617 -39.69 27.31 11.66
CA GLY A 617 -41.12 27.54 11.89
C GLY A 617 -41.59 26.64 13.02
N LEU A 618 -42.01 27.25 14.14
CA LEU A 618 -42.55 26.55 15.30
C LEU A 618 -43.77 25.73 14.87
N ILE A 619 -43.69 24.40 14.99
CA ILE A 619 -44.82 23.51 14.73
C ILE A 619 -45.89 23.80 15.78
N ARG A 620 -46.94 24.52 15.38
CA ARG A 620 -48.12 24.76 16.21
C ARG A 620 -48.99 23.51 16.18
N LEU A 621 -49.04 22.77 17.29
CA LEU A 621 -50.03 21.72 17.50
C LEU A 621 -51.38 22.41 17.78
N ASP A 622 -52.16 22.63 16.72
CA ASP A 622 -53.55 23.08 16.85
C ASP A 622 -54.38 21.95 17.46
N SER A 623 -54.50 22.00 18.79
CA SER A 623 -55.65 21.41 19.46
C SER A 623 -56.87 22.27 19.13
N THR A 624 -57.90 21.61 18.61
CA THR A 624 -59.16 22.24 18.22
C THR A 624 -59.84 22.89 19.43
N MET A 625 -59.71 24.21 19.56
CA MET A 625 -60.80 25.11 19.95
C MET A 625 -60.50 26.53 19.43
N SER A 626 -61.43 27.03 18.61
CA SER A 626 -61.44 28.36 18.00
C SER A 626 -61.32 29.51 19.02
N LEU A 627 -60.51 30.54 18.69
CA LEU A 627 -60.95 31.93 18.82
C LEU A 627 -60.20 32.85 17.85
N PHE A 628 -60.95 33.81 17.31
CA PHE A 628 -60.65 34.83 16.32
C PHE A 628 -59.41 35.70 16.60
N GLY A 629 -58.75 36.10 15.50
CA GLY A 629 -58.36 37.51 15.28
C GLY A 629 -56.89 37.87 15.49
N LEU A 630 -56.14 37.99 14.39
CA LEU A 630 -55.55 39.24 13.88
C LEU A 630 -54.59 38.91 12.73
N SER A 631 -54.97 39.38 11.55
CA SER A 631 -54.15 39.41 10.35
C SER A 631 -53.13 40.55 10.47
N ASP A 632 -51.87 40.29 10.14
CA ASP A 632 -51.03 41.33 9.56
C ASP A 632 -50.23 40.77 8.39
N THR A 633 -50.58 41.30 7.21
CA THR A 633 -49.89 41.16 5.94
C THR A 633 -48.73 42.15 5.88
N ALA A 634 -47.53 41.69 5.53
CA ALA A 634 -46.49 42.54 4.96
C ALA A 634 -46.05 41.92 3.63
N VAL A 635 -46.57 42.52 2.55
CA VAL A 635 -46.07 42.37 1.18
C VAL A 635 -44.78 43.17 1.08
N ILE A 636 -43.70 42.55 0.60
CA ILE A 636 -42.60 43.30 -0.01
C ILE A 636 -42.42 42.75 -1.42
N SER A 637 -42.73 43.62 -2.35
CA SER A 637 -42.56 43.52 -3.80
C SER A 637 -41.10 43.53 -4.18
N ASP A 638 -40.71 42.66 -5.11
CA ASP A 638 -39.50 42.83 -5.91
C ASP A 638 -39.65 44.05 -6.82
N THR A 639 -38.69 44.96 -6.76
CA THR A 639 -38.41 45.94 -7.82
C THR A 639 -36.90 46.08 -8.00
N GLU A 640 -36.49 45.74 -9.22
CA GLU A 640 -35.22 45.93 -9.95
C GLU A 640 -33.95 45.21 -9.48
#